data_AF-A0AAD2FZW0-F1
#
_entry.id   AF-A0AAD2FZW0-F1
#
_cell.length_a   1.000
_cell.length_b   1.000
_cell.length_c   1.000
_cell.angle_alpha   90.00
_cell.angle_beta   90.00
_cell.angle_gamma   90.00
#
_symmetry.space_group_name_H-M   'P 1'
#
loop_
_entity.id
_entity.type
_entity.pdbx_description
1 polymer ?
#
loop_
_entity_poly.entity_id
_entity_poly.type
_entity_poly.pdbx_seq_one_letter_code
_entity_poly.pdbx_strand_id
1 'polypeptide(L)'
;MTITRVWVKESAVEAIRNPKQTFKQKMAKRPTNSSQLASQFNRQTSLGLSSTSSFASSAAGEDSADDGFRSNTKWGWTSGSLVSQTGDQMTIALDHLPAIESPEPLVLPASALSSGDVLMANEYEQSSKGKPLCPDDLISLSHLHEPSVVECLEHRYNDNHIYTSTGPVLLALNPFKNIKGLYGESTMKQYWGKAENNTTETLPPHVYAIADNAFRSMMRKLDETLGDEFPIGCDQSILVSGESGSGKTVTTKFVMKYLAALSQRAGNRPPEKRAYQKVADTKTLTQSDSWETAGSDGSDQGLLNVTNLNGENAQDSIEGQVLQSNPILESFGNARTIRNDNSSRFGKFIEIQFTRMGRLVGAQIETYLLEKVRLVNPSAGERNYHIFYEMLSGSLSAQELRSYFIAHTATAEDFKLTGTGTYNRRDGISDKETFSSLRSAMKAMCFPKEEQRDIFATVAAVLHASNLTFLDYDLESALDNENVHLEPVCHLLGVTPEDLNRALCHVTISAGNEANVQQNLPVDKAVKGLEALLKSTYGTLFTYLVSRINDSISYQREYDEDDNTIYNPEFDPVAVIGVLDIFGFESFKMNSFEQLCINYCNEALQQQFNAFVLKNEQSEYEREGIDWSFIDFPENQDVLDLIDNRGSGLLCILDDQCKAPGTTDRSFALDVMNKCKNHPRFSADRKQTARLQFSVHHYAGAVQYSTQGFIEKNRDELPKEACELLQASTNPFIRHLADIIEFTRTQRASSKPNALTRRNDAKETVGAEFRRQLRDLRGKIDHMTPHYVRCLKPNDELVQNHFDRAAIAEQLRCGGILEAVRVARAGFSNHYSHSNFVRRYRTLVWKEMKVSIRNRKSTVADPSRECMEVIKHLCEKISNDDKEDATNGENNITITPSATVKQYTSTSPVPSWSKKSQTPASNPDALSLKRGGGMSSELATLGIQFGKTKVFLRHNAFEKIEQMRTKEHSRAAVKLNSVFRMYLARLAFVHVRNVVRSDMHDLMAFENGQEDTLDVDGIERFKQLRNSFSGGTSLVDLWAQQVRGSIHNPKPRNMWGQEDPAKSFKWMLVDGLWVKNHETISDEEETYYDEEVGYDGEVVYDGEADYLESQ
;
A
#
# COMPACT_ATOMS: atom_id res chain seq x y z
N MET A 1 4.56 -36.88 2.06
CA MET A 1 4.35 -35.82 3.05
C MET A 1 4.20 -34.53 2.28
N THR A 2 3.03 -33.91 2.34
CA THR A 2 2.81 -32.58 1.76
C THR A 2 3.61 -31.62 2.63
N ILE A 3 4.62 -30.98 2.06
CA ILE A 3 5.48 -30.05 2.78
C ILE A 3 4.65 -28.79 3.04
N THR A 4 4.18 -28.61 4.26
CA THR A 4 3.39 -27.43 4.63
C THR A 4 4.34 -26.25 4.87
N ARG A 5 4.25 -25.21 4.03
CA ARG A 5 5.06 -24.00 4.20
C ARG A 5 4.55 -23.15 5.37
N VAL A 6 5.48 -22.58 6.13
CA VAL A 6 5.23 -21.75 7.31
C VAL A 6 6.17 -20.53 7.33
N TRP A 7 5.74 -19.49 8.02
CA TRP A 7 6.52 -18.31 8.38
C TRP A 7 6.93 -18.39 9.85
N VAL A 8 8.20 -18.18 10.14
CA VAL A 8 8.75 -18.20 11.50
C VAL A 8 9.32 -16.84 11.84
N LYS A 9 8.98 -16.31 13.01
CA LYS A 9 9.49 -15.03 13.49
C LYS A 9 10.97 -15.12 13.81
N GLU A 10 11.77 -14.18 13.31
CA GLU A 10 13.23 -14.20 13.44
C GLU A 10 13.68 -14.17 14.92
N SER A 11 12.94 -13.45 15.77
CA SER A 11 13.19 -13.42 17.22
C SER A 11 13.06 -14.79 17.89
N ALA A 12 12.18 -15.67 17.38
CA ALA A 12 12.03 -17.03 17.86
C ALA A 12 13.21 -17.91 17.40
N VAL A 13 13.68 -17.71 16.17
CA VAL A 13 14.88 -18.37 15.63
C VAL A 13 16.13 -17.97 16.44
N GLU A 14 16.31 -16.68 16.71
CA GLU A 14 17.44 -16.16 17.50
C GLU A 14 17.42 -16.63 18.95
N ALA A 15 16.24 -16.71 19.57
CA ALA A 15 16.09 -17.19 20.95
C ALA A 15 16.58 -18.63 21.12
N ILE A 16 16.41 -19.47 20.09
CA ILE A 16 16.87 -20.86 20.09
C ILE A 16 18.36 -20.96 19.77
N ARG A 17 18.86 -20.14 18.82
CA ARG A 17 20.27 -20.17 18.40
C ARG A 17 21.23 -19.56 19.41
N ASN A 18 20.78 -18.59 20.22
CA ASN A 18 21.63 -17.86 21.17
C ASN A 18 21.02 -17.76 22.59
N PRO A 19 20.84 -18.88 23.30
CA PRO A 19 20.15 -18.92 24.60
C PRO A 19 20.83 -18.08 25.70
N LYS A 20 22.15 -17.84 25.60
CA LYS A 20 22.94 -17.07 26.58
C LYS A 20 22.73 -15.54 26.50
N GLN A 21 22.35 -15.01 25.34
CA GLN A 21 22.14 -13.57 25.13
C GLN A 21 20.72 -13.13 25.57
N THR A 22 19.73 -13.98 25.33
CA THR A 22 18.31 -13.78 25.70
C THR A 22 18.12 -13.76 27.23
N PHE A 23 18.92 -14.53 27.98
CA PHE A 23 18.87 -14.54 29.44
C PHE A 23 19.33 -13.21 30.06
N LYS A 24 20.34 -12.54 29.46
CA LYS A 24 20.80 -11.20 29.88
C LYS A 24 19.78 -10.11 29.55
N GLN A 25 19.11 -10.18 28.40
CA GLN A 25 18.05 -9.22 28.03
C GLN A 25 16.76 -9.41 28.87
N LYS A 26 16.40 -10.64 29.25
CA LYS A 26 15.27 -10.91 30.17
C LYS A 26 15.55 -10.45 31.60
N MET A 27 16.80 -10.56 32.08
CA MET A 27 17.21 -10.02 33.39
C MET A 27 17.18 -8.48 33.43
N ALA A 28 17.45 -7.80 32.32
CA ALA A 28 17.43 -6.34 32.24
C ALA A 28 16.01 -5.70 32.26
N LYS A 29 14.93 -6.50 32.18
CA LYS A 29 13.53 -6.03 32.14
C LYS A 29 12.71 -6.31 33.41
N ARG A 30 13.31 -6.80 34.51
CA ARG A 30 12.61 -6.92 35.80
C ARG A 30 12.74 -5.62 36.62
N PRO A 31 11.64 -5.02 37.12
CA PRO A 31 11.74 -3.92 38.07
C PRO A 31 12.14 -4.51 39.43
N THR A 32 13.36 -4.25 39.87
CA THR A 32 13.81 -4.62 41.22
C THR A 32 13.45 -3.48 42.18
N ASN A 33 12.35 -3.66 42.91
CA ASN A 33 12.10 -2.96 44.17
C ASN A 33 12.80 -3.73 45.30
N SER A 34 13.83 -3.16 45.90
CA SER A 34 14.04 -3.05 47.36
C SER A 34 15.49 -2.65 47.67
N SER A 35 15.58 -1.93 48.78
CA SER A 35 16.65 -1.07 49.24
C SER A 35 17.75 -1.77 50.04
N GLN A 36 18.87 -1.04 50.15
CA GLN A 36 19.87 -1.00 51.25
C GLN A 36 21.19 -1.79 51.14
N LEU A 37 22.26 -0.99 51.29
CA LEU A 37 23.57 -1.23 51.92
C LEU A 37 24.57 -2.18 51.21
N ALA A 38 25.57 -1.59 50.56
CA ALA A 38 26.97 -1.67 51.02
C ALA A 38 27.92 -0.80 50.17
N SER A 39 28.76 -0.07 50.89
CA SER A 39 29.81 0.84 50.48
C SER A 39 31.14 0.13 50.14
N GLN A 40 32.04 0.91 49.51
CA GLN A 40 33.51 0.73 49.40
C GLN A 40 34.01 -0.22 48.29
N PHE A 41 34.67 0.30 47.25
CA PHE A 41 36.12 0.57 47.27
C PHE A 41 36.59 1.24 45.96
N ASN A 42 37.43 2.25 46.13
CA ASN A 42 38.24 2.93 45.11
C ASN A 42 39.39 2.05 44.59
N ARG A 43 39.78 2.23 43.32
CA ARG A 43 41.16 2.40 42.78
C ARG A 43 41.10 2.32 41.25
N GLN A 44 41.24 3.43 40.51
CA GLN A 44 42.51 3.98 40.01
C GLN A 44 43.54 2.94 39.58
N THR A 45 43.79 2.84 38.27
CA THR A 45 45.12 3.09 37.69
C THR A 45 45.02 3.33 36.17
N SER A 46 45.65 4.41 35.77
CA SER A 46 45.95 4.93 34.44
C SER A 46 47.17 4.25 33.81
N LEU A 47 47.48 4.68 32.57
CA LEU A 47 48.71 4.53 31.75
C LEU A 47 48.53 3.51 30.62
N GLY A 48 48.93 3.76 29.37
CA GLY A 48 49.67 4.88 28.79
C GLY A 48 50.08 4.52 27.35
N LEU A 49 50.15 5.56 26.53
CA LEU A 49 50.56 5.65 25.11
C LEU A 49 51.75 4.79 24.67
N SER A 50 51.76 4.35 23.40
CA SER A 50 52.73 4.82 22.38
C SER A 50 52.53 4.20 20.99
N SER A 51 52.74 5.06 19.99
CA SER A 51 52.83 4.92 18.52
C SER A 51 53.97 4.05 17.98
N THR A 52 53.82 3.43 16.78
CA THR A 52 54.47 3.83 15.48
C THR A 52 54.32 2.78 14.36
N SER A 53 53.76 3.22 13.22
CA SER A 53 54.08 2.97 11.79
C SER A 53 54.34 1.57 11.18
N SER A 54 53.55 1.25 10.13
CA SER A 54 53.95 1.06 8.70
C SER A 54 53.52 -0.24 8.00
N PHE A 55 52.80 -0.06 6.87
CA PHE A 55 52.66 -0.86 5.64
C PHE A 55 52.35 -2.38 5.70
N ALA A 56 51.15 -2.78 5.23
CA ALA A 56 50.95 -3.59 4.02
C ALA A 56 49.46 -3.95 3.81
N SER A 57 49.03 -3.89 2.55
CA SER A 57 47.70 -4.19 2.03
C SER A 57 47.37 -5.69 2.02
N SER A 58 46.19 -6.08 2.52
CA SER A 58 45.39 -7.17 1.94
C SER A 58 43.98 -7.16 2.52
N ALA A 59 43.00 -7.33 1.63
CA ALA A 59 41.58 -7.36 1.89
C ALA A 59 41.16 -8.27 3.07
N ALA A 60 40.47 -7.68 4.05
CA ALA A 60 39.58 -8.35 4.98
C ALA A 60 38.58 -7.31 5.49
N GLY A 61 37.29 -7.60 5.37
CA GLY A 61 36.23 -6.74 5.90
C GLY A 61 36.30 -6.71 7.41
N GLU A 62 36.44 -5.51 7.97
CA GLU A 62 36.23 -5.27 9.40
C GLU A 62 34.92 -4.53 9.61
N ASP A 63 34.11 -5.14 10.47
CA ASP A 63 32.92 -4.60 11.12
C ASP A 63 33.18 -3.22 11.71
N SER A 64 32.58 -2.19 11.11
CA SER A 64 32.41 -0.89 11.76
C SER A 64 31.25 -0.96 12.75
N ALA A 65 31.56 -1.33 13.99
CA ALA A 65 30.71 -1.04 15.13
C ALA A 65 30.73 0.47 15.41
N ASP A 66 29.74 1.19 14.88
CA ASP A 66 28.95 2.27 15.55
C ASP A 66 28.07 2.97 14.48
N ASP A 67 27.10 2.24 13.92
CA ASP A 67 26.08 2.81 13.04
C ASP A 67 24.77 2.96 13.84
N GLY A 68 24.69 4.08 14.57
CA GLY A 68 23.65 4.37 15.53
C GLY A 68 22.25 4.57 14.92
N PHE A 69 21.31 3.69 15.29
CA PHE A 69 19.86 3.86 15.17
C PHE A 69 19.37 4.47 13.84
N ARG A 70 19.73 3.80 12.73
CA ARG A 70 18.77 3.63 11.63
C ARG A 70 17.73 2.64 12.13
N SER A 71 16.43 2.84 11.91
CA SER A 71 15.54 1.67 11.86
C SER A 71 15.88 0.91 10.58
N ASN A 72 17.03 0.22 10.58
CA ASN A 72 17.25 -0.88 9.68
C ASN A 72 16.35 -1.99 10.24
N THR A 73 15.04 -1.84 10.02
CA THR A 73 14.03 -2.74 10.55
C THR A 73 14.25 -4.06 9.85
N LYS A 74 15.12 -4.93 10.37
CA LYS A 74 15.42 -6.20 9.73
C LYS A 74 14.10 -6.94 9.50
N TRP A 75 13.88 -7.45 8.29
CA TRP A 75 12.71 -8.24 7.98
C TRP A 75 12.57 -9.35 9.02
N GLY A 76 11.47 -9.35 9.76
CA GLY A 76 11.33 -10.12 11.00
C GLY A 76 10.84 -11.56 10.80
N TRP A 77 10.79 -12.05 9.57
CA TRP A 77 10.19 -13.34 9.23
C TRP A 77 11.10 -14.15 8.29
N THR A 78 11.24 -15.44 8.58
CA THR A 78 11.92 -16.41 7.70
C THR A 78 10.90 -17.45 7.25
N SER A 79 11.00 -17.91 5.99
CA SER A 79 10.17 -19.02 5.51
C SER A 79 10.78 -20.37 5.90
N GLY A 80 9.91 -21.35 6.08
CA GLY A 80 10.30 -22.72 6.33
C GLY A 80 9.20 -23.71 5.97
N SER A 81 9.49 -24.96 6.26
CA SER A 81 8.73 -26.14 5.92
C SER A 81 8.49 -26.96 7.18
N LEU A 82 7.24 -27.21 7.53
CA LEU A 82 6.88 -28.05 8.67
C LEU A 82 7.25 -29.51 8.35
N VAL A 83 8.16 -30.08 9.13
CA VAL A 83 8.68 -31.45 8.96
C VAL A 83 7.87 -32.44 9.78
N SER A 84 7.61 -32.12 11.05
CA SER A 84 6.79 -32.94 11.95
C SER A 84 6.16 -32.10 13.06
N GLN A 85 4.96 -32.50 13.47
CA GLN A 85 4.27 -31.95 14.63
C GLN A 85 3.93 -33.11 15.58
N THR A 86 4.49 -33.05 16.78
CA THR A 86 4.14 -33.91 17.92
C THR A 86 3.35 -33.07 18.92
N GLY A 87 2.56 -33.70 19.81
CA GLY A 87 1.63 -32.99 20.71
C GLY A 87 2.22 -31.78 21.44
N ASP A 88 3.51 -31.85 21.81
CA ASP A 88 4.20 -30.79 22.55
C ASP A 88 5.17 -29.94 21.70
N GLN A 89 5.61 -30.42 20.52
CA GLN A 89 6.69 -29.81 19.75
C GLN A 89 6.50 -29.90 18.23
N MET A 90 6.94 -28.86 17.54
CA MET A 90 6.93 -28.72 16.09
C MET A 90 8.34 -28.52 15.55
N THR A 91 8.66 -29.26 14.50
CA THR A 91 9.98 -29.28 13.85
C THR A 91 9.88 -28.62 12.48
N ILE A 92 10.63 -27.54 12.26
CA ILE A 92 10.60 -26.74 11.04
C ILE A 92 11.98 -26.74 10.38
N ALA A 93 12.04 -27.10 9.10
CA ALA A 93 13.20 -26.88 8.26
C ALA A 93 13.12 -25.47 7.65
N LEU A 94 14.12 -24.61 7.86
CA LEU A 94 14.13 -23.25 7.28
C LEU A 94 14.64 -23.28 5.83
N ASP A 95 14.03 -22.49 4.94
CA ASP A 95 14.31 -22.55 3.50
C ASP A 95 15.64 -21.89 3.10
N HIS A 96 16.13 -20.93 3.89
CA HIS A 96 17.32 -20.13 3.57
C HIS A 96 18.23 -19.96 4.79
N LEU A 97 19.42 -20.57 4.73
CA LEU A 97 20.52 -20.25 5.65
C LEU A 97 21.81 -20.02 4.86
N PRO A 98 22.62 -19.00 5.23
CA PRO A 98 23.94 -18.81 4.65
C PRO A 98 24.82 -20.03 4.96
N ALA A 99 25.66 -20.39 3.98
CA ALA A 99 26.44 -21.63 3.87
C ALA A 99 27.22 -22.04 5.14
N ILE A 100 26.52 -22.69 6.08
CA ILE A 100 27.11 -23.50 7.14
C ILE A 100 26.46 -24.88 7.02
N GLU A 101 27.31 -25.92 7.09
CA GLU A 101 27.00 -27.33 6.92
C GLU A 101 25.68 -27.74 7.58
N SER A 102 24.77 -28.33 6.78
CA SER A 102 23.47 -28.93 7.13
C SER A 102 22.72 -28.27 8.30
N PRO A 103 21.76 -27.36 8.07
CA PRO A 103 21.05 -26.73 9.17
C PRO A 103 20.17 -27.73 9.90
N GLU A 104 20.44 -27.94 11.19
CA GLU A 104 19.53 -28.69 12.05
C GLU A 104 18.13 -28.04 12.03
N PRO A 105 17.06 -28.84 11.94
CA PRO A 105 15.70 -28.31 11.92
C PRO A 105 15.35 -27.64 13.24
N LEU A 106 14.65 -26.52 13.17
CA LEU A 106 14.25 -25.71 14.31
C LEU A 106 13.12 -26.40 15.08
N VAL A 107 13.34 -26.67 16.37
CA VAL A 107 12.31 -27.25 17.25
C VAL A 107 11.68 -26.15 18.10
N LEU A 108 10.38 -25.93 17.92
CA LEU A 108 9.58 -24.95 18.66
C LEU A 108 8.47 -25.66 19.45
N PRO A 109 7.98 -25.08 20.56
CA PRO A 109 6.81 -25.62 21.24
C PRO A 109 5.57 -25.51 20.34
N ALA A 110 4.63 -26.47 20.44
CA ALA A 110 3.38 -26.43 19.66
C ALA A 110 2.56 -25.13 19.90
N SER A 111 2.73 -24.50 21.07
CA SER A 111 2.15 -23.19 21.38
C SER A 111 2.64 -22.05 20.48
N ALA A 112 3.69 -22.24 19.68
CA ALA A 112 4.24 -21.21 18.80
C ALA A 112 3.25 -20.74 17.71
N LEU A 113 2.32 -21.60 17.30
CA LEU A 113 1.19 -21.23 16.44
C LEU A 113 0.22 -20.29 17.18
N SER A 114 -0.13 -20.62 18.44
CA SER A 114 -1.02 -19.81 19.26
C SER A 114 -0.40 -18.50 19.77
N SER A 115 0.93 -18.44 19.93
CA SER A 115 1.65 -17.22 20.30
C SER A 115 1.92 -16.29 19.12
N GLY A 116 1.70 -16.74 17.89
CA GLY A 116 1.99 -16.01 16.66
C GLY A 116 3.49 -15.95 16.31
N ASP A 117 4.31 -16.82 16.90
CA ASP A 117 5.72 -16.96 16.54
C ASP A 117 5.91 -17.79 15.25
N VAL A 118 4.91 -18.62 14.91
CA VAL A 118 4.80 -19.31 13.62
C VAL A 118 3.44 -19.07 13.00
N LEU A 119 3.42 -18.75 11.71
CA LEU A 119 2.23 -18.50 10.92
C LEU A 119 2.21 -19.43 9.70
N MET A 120 1.02 -19.80 9.24
CA MET A 120 0.88 -20.61 8.03
C MET A 120 1.18 -19.78 6.78
N ALA A 121 1.86 -20.35 5.78
CA ALA A 121 2.06 -19.68 4.50
C ALA A 121 0.89 -19.97 3.54
N ASN A 122 0.64 -19.08 2.57
CA ASN A 122 -0.33 -19.37 1.51
C ASN A 122 0.28 -20.31 0.48
N GLU A 123 -0.57 -21.17 -0.10
CA GLU A 123 -0.23 -21.95 -1.28
C GLU A 123 -0.84 -21.31 -2.52
N TYR A 124 -0.03 -21.14 -3.57
CA TYR A 124 -0.43 -20.55 -4.84
C TYR A 124 -0.46 -21.62 -5.93
N GLU A 125 -1.50 -21.60 -6.78
CA GLU A 125 -1.52 -22.43 -7.99
C GLU A 125 -0.38 -22.00 -8.92
N GLN A 126 0.23 -22.94 -9.63
CA GLN A 126 1.28 -22.61 -10.59
C GLN A 126 0.65 -22.37 -11.97
N SER A 127 1.05 -21.27 -12.61
CA SER A 127 0.75 -21.01 -14.02
C SER A 127 1.42 -22.06 -14.92
N SER A 128 1.02 -22.11 -16.19
CA SER A 128 1.65 -22.95 -17.22
C SER A 128 3.16 -22.70 -17.40
N LYS A 129 3.68 -21.58 -16.87
CA LYS A 129 5.11 -21.22 -16.85
C LYS A 129 5.78 -21.46 -15.48
N GLY A 130 5.13 -22.15 -14.55
CA GLY A 130 5.66 -22.46 -13.21
C GLY A 130 5.66 -21.30 -12.22
N LYS A 131 5.07 -20.15 -12.57
CA LYS A 131 4.97 -18.97 -11.67
C LYS A 131 3.75 -19.06 -10.74
N PRO A 132 3.85 -18.62 -9.47
CA PRO A 132 2.71 -18.60 -8.55
C PRO A 132 1.63 -17.62 -9.03
N LEU A 133 0.40 -18.10 -9.15
CA LEU A 133 -0.78 -17.33 -9.47
C LEU A 133 -1.30 -16.68 -8.18
N CYS A 134 -0.72 -15.53 -7.84
CA CYS A 134 -1.17 -14.74 -6.72
C CYS A 134 -2.51 -14.04 -7.03
N PRO A 135 -3.43 -13.96 -6.05
CA PRO A 135 -4.73 -13.33 -6.26
C PRO A 135 -4.60 -11.83 -6.56
N ASP A 136 -5.59 -11.30 -7.26
CA ASP A 136 -5.73 -9.88 -7.56
C ASP A 136 -6.24 -9.06 -6.36
N ASP A 137 -6.91 -9.71 -5.41
CA ASP A 137 -7.40 -9.09 -4.17
C ASP A 137 -6.84 -9.82 -2.95
N LEU A 138 -6.16 -9.10 -2.06
CA LEU A 138 -5.53 -9.64 -0.86
C LEU A 138 -6.53 -10.26 0.13
N ILE A 139 -7.80 -9.82 0.13
CA ILE A 139 -8.81 -10.43 1.03
C ILE A 139 -9.12 -11.89 0.65
N SER A 140 -8.77 -12.30 -0.58
CA SER A 140 -8.95 -13.69 -1.03
C SER A 140 -7.82 -14.63 -0.60
N LEU A 141 -6.78 -14.09 0.06
CA LEU A 141 -5.73 -14.91 0.67
C LEU A 141 -6.34 -15.76 1.80
N SER A 142 -6.02 -17.06 1.78
CA SER A 142 -6.45 -17.99 2.82
C SER A 142 -5.90 -17.60 4.19
N HIS A 143 -4.66 -17.15 4.17
CA HIS A 143 -3.83 -16.83 5.31
C HIS A 143 -3.39 -15.37 5.19
N LEU A 144 -4.12 -14.47 5.86
CA LEU A 144 -4.00 -13.03 5.64
C LEU A 144 -3.22 -12.33 6.77
N HIS A 145 -1.92 -12.62 6.81
CA HIS A 145 -0.95 -12.09 7.78
C HIS A 145 -0.01 -11.07 7.12
N GLU A 146 0.73 -10.28 7.93
CA GLU A 146 1.79 -9.38 7.42
C GLU A 146 2.78 -10.08 6.45
N PRO A 147 3.44 -11.21 6.80
CA PRO A 147 4.37 -11.87 5.88
C PRO A 147 3.70 -12.40 4.59
N SER A 148 2.45 -12.87 4.70
CA SER A 148 1.68 -13.34 3.55
C SER A 148 1.30 -12.23 2.56
N VAL A 149 0.93 -11.06 3.08
CA VAL A 149 0.63 -9.89 2.24
C VAL A 149 1.89 -9.43 1.52
N VAL A 150 3.01 -9.35 2.24
CA VAL A 150 4.30 -8.93 1.66
C VAL A 150 4.77 -9.92 0.59
N GLU A 151 4.70 -11.23 0.83
CA GLU A 151 5.05 -12.27 -0.17
C GLU A 151 4.17 -12.18 -1.43
N CYS A 152 2.86 -12.00 -1.26
CA CYS A 152 1.93 -11.84 -2.38
C CYS A 152 2.26 -10.60 -3.23
N LEU A 153 2.52 -9.46 -2.59
CA LEU A 153 2.90 -8.22 -3.27
C LEU A 153 4.25 -8.35 -3.98
N GLU A 154 5.22 -9.03 -3.37
CA GLU A 154 6.54 -9.28 -3.96
C GLU A 154 6.45 -10.14 -5.22
N HIS A 155 5.69 -11.25 -5.18
CA HIS A 155 5.46 -12.08 -6.36
C HIS A 155 4.78 -11.31 -7.49
N ARG A 156 3.73 -10.54 -7.18
CA ARG A 156 3.03 -9.71 -8.16
C ARG A 156 3.93 -8.62 -8.74
N TYR A 157 4.73 -7.96 -7.91
CA TYR A 157 5.69 -6.95 -8.33
C TYR A 157 6.74 -7.51 -9.29
N ASN A 158 7.29 -8.69 -8.98
CA ASN A 158 8.26 -9.39 -9.84
C ASN A 158 7.68 -9.78 -11.21
N ASP A 159 6.36 -9.94 -11.30
CA ASP A 159 5.63 -10.20 -12.53
C ASP A 159 5.12 -8.92 -13.24
N ASN A 160 5.51 -7.73 -12.77
CA ASN A 160 5.06 -6.41 -13.23
C ASN A 160 3.55 -6.13 -13.00
N HIS A 161 2.89 -6.87 -12.11
CA HIS A 161 1.55 -6.57 -11.62
C HIS A 161 1.65 -5.61 -10.43
N ILE A 162 1.73 -4.30 -10.72
CA ILE A 162 1.94 -3.28 -9.69
C ILE A 162 0.67 -2.89 -8.91
N TYR A 163 -0.49 -3.24 -9.45
CA TYR A 163 -1.79 -2.96 -8.83
C TYR A 163 -2.33 -4.22 -8.17
N THR A 164 -2.80 -4.07 -6.93
CA THR A 164 -3.39 -5.16 -6.15
C THR A 164 -4.53 -4.59 -5.32
N SER A 165 -5.71 -5.21 -5.35
CA SER A 165 -6.83 -4.81 -4.50
C SER A 165 -6.66 -5.34 -3.08
N THR A 166 -7.24 -4.64 -2.11
CA THR A 166 -7.46 -5.13 -0.75
C THR A 166 -8.85 -4.68 -0.30
N GLY A 167 -9.87 -5.39 -0.76
CA GLY A 167 -11.27 -4.99 -0.62
C GLY A 167 -11.54 -3.64 -1.33
N PRO A 168 -12.01 -2.60 -0.63
CA PRO A 168 -12.34 -1.31 -1.24
C PRO A 168 -11.12 -0.43 -1.58
N VAL A 169 -9.90 -0.89 -1.28
CA VAL A 169 -8.66 -0.12 -1.43
C VAL A 169 -7.81 -0.69 -2.55
N LEU A 170 -7.21 0.18 -3.35
CA LEU A 170 -6.21 -0.20 -4.35
C LEU A 170 -4.80 0.07 -3.83
N LEU A 171 -3.95 -0.96 -3.82
CA LEU A 171 -2.50 -0.82 -3.61
C LEU A 171 -1.80 -0.61 -4.96
N ALA A 172 -0.90 0.36 -5.02
CA ALA A 172 -0.13 0.70 -6.21
C ALA A 172 1.37 0.75 -5.89
N LEU A 173 2.14 -0.22 -6.37
CA LEU A 173 3.60 -0.24 -6.16
C LEU A 173 4.32 0.54 -7.25
N ASN A 174 5.28 1.39 -6.88
CA ASN A 174 6.06 2.12 -7.87
C ASN A 174 7.02 1.19 -8.64
N PRO A 175 6.88 0.99 -9.96
CA PRO A 175 7.77 0.11 -10.70
C PRO A 175 9.18 0.68 -10.94
N PHE A 176 9.38 2.00 -10.79
CA PHE A 176 10.58 2.73 -11.22
C PHE A 176 10.98 2.52 -12.69
N LYS A 177 10.06 2.01 -13.51
CA LYS A 177 10.23 1.78 -14.95
C LYS A 177 8.89 1.92 -15.66
N ASN A 178 8.95 2.18 -16.96
CA ASN A 178 7.76 2.19 -17.79
C ASN A 178 7.31 0.74 -18.08
N ILE A 179 6.06 0.40 -17.79
CA ILE A 179 5.46 -0.89 -18.11
C ILE A 179 4.65 -0.73 -19.40
N LYS A 180 5.16 -1.34 -20.49
CA LYS A 180 4.55 -1.24 -21.82
C LYS A 180 3.09 -1.71 -21.80
N GLY A 181 2.20 -0.91 -22.38
CA GLY A 181 0.78 -1.23 -22.51
C GLY A 181 -0.07 -0.98 -21.26
N LEU A 182 0.50 -0.65 -20.10
CA LEU A 182 -0.27 -0.49 -18.86
C LEU A 182 -1.20 0.74 -18.88
N TYR A 183 -0.74 1.86 -19.44
CA TYR A 183 -1.45 3.14 -19.46
C TYR A 183 -1.86 3.60 -20.88
N GLY A 184 -1.93 2.66 -21.83
CA GLY A 184 -2.32 2.95 -23.21
C GLY A 184 -3.81 3.21 -23.38
N GLU A 185 -4.19 3.83 -24.49
CA GLU A 185 -5.60 4.09 -24.83
C GLU A 185 -6.41 2.80 -24.98
N SER A 186 -5.78 1.72 -25.49
CA SER A 186 -6.39 0.39 -25.56
C SER A 186 -6.81 -0.12 -24.18
N THR A 187 -5.98 0.09 -23.16
CA THR A 187 -6.28 -0.31 -21.77
C THR A 187 -7.39 0.55 -21.20
N MET A 188 -7.36 1.88 -21.39
CA MET A 188 -8.49 2.74 -21.01
C MET A 188 -9.80 2.24 -21.64
N LYS A 189 -9.74 1.85 -22.93
CA LYS A 189 -10.87 1.32 -23.69
C LYS A 189 -11.39 -0.03 -23.18
N GLN A 190 -10.56 -0.83 -22.52
CA GLN A 190 -11.01 -2.07 -21.89
C GLN A 190 -11.80 -1.78 -20.61
N TYR A 191 -11.27 -0.92 -19.73
CA TYR A 191 -11.90 -0.62 -18.44
C TYR A 191 -13.26 0.07 -18.59
N TRP A 192 -13.39 1.04 -19.50
CA TRP A 192 -14.68 1.70 -19.70
C TRP A 192 -15.73 0.81 -20.39
N GLY A 193 -15.30 -0.23 -21.11
CA GLY A 193 -16.11 -1.00 -22.06
C GLY A 193 -16.68 -2.24 -21.39
N LYS A 194 -15.92 -2.83 -20.46
CA LYS A 194 -16.40 -3.83 -19.51
C LYS A 194 -17.68 -3.37 -18.82
N ALA A 195 -17.68 -2.13 -18.33
CA ALA A 195 -18.77 -1.60 -17.54
C ALA A 195 -19.97 -1.09 -18.36
N GLU A 196 -19.84 -0.97 -19.69
CA GLU A 196 -20.97 -0.69 -20.60
C GLU A 196 -21.61 -1.96 -21.14
N ASN A 197 -20.79 -2.96 -21.47
CA ASN A 197 -21.26 -4.20 -22.05
C ASN A 197 -21.74 -5.20 -20.98
N ASN A 198 -21.70 -4.83 -19.69
CA ASN A 198 -22.04 -5.69 -18.55
C ASN A 198 -21.39 -7.10 -18.67
N THR A 199 -20.18 -7.15 -19.23
CA THR A 199 -19.47 -8.41 -19.44
C THR A 199 -19.05 -8.99 -18.09
N THR A 200 -19.23 -10.29 -17.92
CA THR A 200 -18.81 -11.04 -16.72
C THR A 200 -17.29 -11.18 -16.58
N GLU A 201 -16.50 -10.67 -17.54
CA GLU A 201 -15.04 -10.72 -17.52
C GLU A 201 -14.46 -9.82 -16.41
N THR A 202 -13.79 -10.45 -15.46
CA THR A 202 -13.07 -9.77 -14.38
C THR A 202 -11.74 -9.23 -14.89
N LEU A 203 -11.72 -7.96 -15.32
CA LEU A 203 -10.47 -7.21 -15.53
C LEU A 203 -9.61 -7.13 -14.25
N PRO A 204 -8.26 -7.09 -14.38
CA PRO A 204 -7.34 -7.00 -13.26
C PRO A 204 -7.48 -5.68 -12.48
N PRO A 205 -6.92 -5.59 -11.27
CA PRO A 205 -6.92 -4.36 -10.48
C PRO A 205 -6.12 -3.28 -11.19
N HIS A 206 -6.67 -2.06 -11.25
CA HIS A 206 -6.03 -0.93 -11.92
C HIS A 206 -6.60 0.40 -11.43
N VAL A 207 -5.81 1.47 -11.51
CA VAL A 207 -6.25 2.83 -11.14
C VAL A 207 -7.43 3.32 -11.98
N TYR A 208 -7.51 2.91 -13.25
CA TYR A 208 -8.65 3.21 -14.12
C TYR A 208 -9.97 2.60 -13.62
N ALA A 209 -9.92 1.43 -12.97
CA ALA A 209 -11.12 0.85 -12.37
C ALA A 209 -11.64 1.72 -11.22
N ILE A 210 -10.75 2.31 -10.41
CA ILE A 210 -11.14 3.23 -9.33
C ILE A 210 -11.76 4.51 -9.90
N ALA A 211 -11.12 5.11 -10.92
CA ALA A 211 -11.65 6.30 -11.57
C ALA A 211 -13.01 6.05 -12.26
N ASP A 212 -13.16 4.91 -12.94
CA ASP A 212 -14.42 4.49 -13.58
C ASP A 212 -15.53 4.25 -12.55
N ASN A 213 -15.21 3.55 -11.45
CA ASN A 213 -16.15 3.31 -10.37
C ASN A 213 -16.64 4.62 -9.73
N ALA A 214 -15.74 5.57 -9.48
CA ALA A 214 -16.10 6.88 -8.97
C ALA A 214 -17.05 7.62 -9.94
N PHE A 215 -16.67 7.74 -11.21
CA PHE A 215 -17.49 8.40 -12.23
C PHE A 215 -18.87 7.76 -12.39
N ARG A 216 -18.96 6.43 -12.46
CA ARG A 216 -20.26 5.75 -12.59
C ARG A 216 -21.11 5.83 -11.34
N SER A 217 -20.50 5.84 -10.16
CA SER A 217 -21.23 5.99 -8.91
C SER A 217 -21.84 7.38 -8.80
N MET A 218 -21.10 8.41 -9.23
CA MET A 218 -21.62 9.77 -9.40
C MET A 218 -22.79 9.79 -10.39
N MET A 219 -22.59 9.27 -11.61
CA MET A 219 -23.62 9.27 -12.67
C MET A 219 -24.89 8.52 -12.25
N ARG A 220 -24.76 7.37 -11.57
CA ARG A 220 -25.90 6.60 -11.09
C ARG A 220 -26.73 7.38 -10.07
N LYS A 221 -26.06 8.06 -9.13
CA LYS A 221 -26.73 8.90 -8.14
C LYS A 221 -27.43 10.10 -8.79
N LEU A 222 -26.78 10.74 -9.77
CA LEU A 222 -27.39 11.81 -10.56
C LEU A 222 -28.65 11.33 -11.31
N ASP A 223 -28.63 10.09 -11.81
CA ASP A 223 -29.77 9.45 -12.46
C ASP A 223 -30.88 9.06 -11.46
N GLU A 224 -30.53 8.72 -10.21
CA GLU A 224 -31.52 8.44 -9.15
C GLU A 224 -32.24 9.72 -8.67
N THR A 225 -31.53 10.85 -8.64
CA THR A 225 -32.06 12.16 -8.25
C THR A 225 -32.68 12.94 -9.42
N LEU A 226 -33.18 12.23 -10.45
CA LEU A 226 -33.73 12.87 -11.64
C LEU A 226 -35.00 13.68 -11.29
N GLY A 227 -34.85 14.99 -11.07
CA GLY A 227 -35.95 15.91 -10.75
C GLY A 227 -35.63 16.88 -9.60
N ASP A 228 -34.58 16.58 -8.83
CA ASP A 228 -34.11 17.48 -7.78
C ASP A 228 -33.26 18.61 -8.39
N GLU A 229 -33.46 19.82 -7.88
CA GLU A 229 -32.67 21.00 -8.28
C GLU A 229 -31.21 20.88 -7.80
N PHE A 230 -31.00 20.21 -6.65
CA PHE A 230 -29.68 19.98 -6.05
C PHE A 230 -29.52 18.49 -5.65
N PRO A 231 -28.90 17.65 -6.49
CA PRO A 231 -28.75 16.22 -6.22
C PRO A 231 -27.79 15.98 -5.06
N ILE A 232 -28.30 15.51 -3.91
CA ILE A 232 -27.51 15.33 -2.70
C ILE A 232 -26.74 14.00 -2.74
N GLY A 233 -25.45 14.06 -2.38
CA GLY A 233 -24.62 12.87 -2.16
C GLY A 233 -24.09 12.22 -3.44
N CYS A 234 -24.20 12.89 -4.59
CA CYS A 234 -23.61 12.47 -5.87
C CYS A 234 -22.08 12.61 -5.90
N ASP A 235 -21.52 13.51 -5.07
CA ASP A 235 -20.09 13.79 -5.02
C ASP A 235 -19.24 12.58 -4.61
N GLN A 236 -18.07 12.48 -5.23
CA GLN A 236 -17.11 11.41 -5.02
C GLN A 236 -15.75 11.99 -4.61
N SER A 237 -14.94 11.18 -3.94
CA SER A 237 -13.55 11.54 -3.66
C SER A 237 -12.61 10.37 -3.94
N ILE A 238 -11.43 10.65 -4.49
CA ILE A 238 -10.35 9.69 -4.71
C ILE A 238 -9.16 10.14 -3.87
N LEU A 239 -8.84 9.39 -2.82
CA LEU A 239 -7.78 9.72 -1.88
C LEU A 239 -6.52 8.92 -2.23
N VAL A 240 -5.53 9.61 -2.80
CA VAL A 240 -4.22 9.06 -3.16
C VAL A 240 -3.22 9.42 -2.08
N SER A 241 -2.56 8.41 -1.51
CA SER A 241 -1.69 8.58 -0.34
C SER A 241 -0.56 7.56 -0.33
N GLY A 242 0.45 7.81 0.49
CA GLY A 242 1.68 7.00 0.53
C GLY A 242 2.90 7.87 0.82
N GLU A 243 4.02 7.23 1.11
CA GLU A 243 5.25 7.96 1.42
C GLU A 243 5.83 8.73 0.21
N SER A 244 6.83 9.57 0.46
CA SER A 244 7.50 10.30 -0.62
C SER A 244 8.21 9.34 -1.59
N GLY A 245 7.99 9.54 -2.90
CA GLY A 245 8.56 8.68 -3.95
C GLY A 245 7.73 7.43 -4.28
N SER A 246 6.60 7.19 -3.62
CA SER A 246 5.74 6.03 -3.91
C SER A 246 4.89 6.15 -5.18
N GLY A 247 4.89 7.31 -5.84
CA GLY A 247 4.20 7.52 -7.13
C GLY A 247 2.83 8.22 -7.06
N LYS A 248 2.43 8.76 -5.90
CA LYS A 248 1.13 9.45 -5.70
C LYS A 248 0.76 10.42 -6.83
N THR A 249 1.62 11.39 -7.11
CA THR A 249 1.36 12.42 -8.12
C THR A 249 1.20 11.84 -9.53
N VAL A 250 1.93 10.77 -9.86
CA VAL A 250 1.80 10.08 -11.14
C VAL A 250 0.48 9.31 -11.20
N THR A 251 0.10 8.62 -10.14
CA THR A 251 -1.20 7.96 -10.00
C THR A 251 -2.34 8.97 -10.15
N THR A 252 -2.26 10.13 -9.50
CA THR A 252 -3.22 11.24 -9.65
C THR A 252 -3.33 11.69 -11.10
N LYS A 253 -2.21 11.89 -11.81
CA LYS A 253 -2.22 12.23 -13.25
C LYS A 253 -2.97 11.19 -14.10
N PHE A 254 -2.81 9.90 -13.81
CA PHE A 254 -3.53 8.84 -14.53
C PHE A 254 -5.03 8.82 -14.22
N VAL A 255 -5.44 9.08 -12.98
CA VAL A 255 -6.86 9.26 -12.61
C VAL A 255 -7.46 10.42 -13.42
N MET A 256 -6.81 11.58 -13.40
CA MET A 256 -7.26 12.78 -14.12
C MET A 256 -7.42 12.51 -15.63
N LYS A 257 -6.40 11.88 -16.25
CA LYS A 257 -6.42 11.55 -17.68
C LYS A 257 -7.58 10.61 -18.04
N TYR A 258 -7.92 9.67 -17.16
CA TYR A 258 -9.03 8.75 -17.40
C TYR A 258 -10.39 9.44 -17.26
N LEU A 259 -10.59 10.28 -16.25
CA LEU A 259 -11.82 11.05 -16.06
C LEU A 259 -12.07 12.04 -17.22
N ALA A 260 -11.00 12.69 -17.69
CA ALA A 260 -11.02 13.53 -18.89
C ALA A 260 -11.51 12.76 -20.13
N ALA A 261 -10.96 11.56 -20.38
CA ALA A 261 -11.36 10.73 -21.51
C ALA A 261 -12.84 10.29 -21.43
N LEU A 262 -13.35 10.02 -20.21
CA LEU A 262 -14.76 9.69 -20.00
C LEU A 262 -15.70 10.88 -20.27
N SER A 263 -15.32 12.09 -19.83
CA SER A 263 -16.07 13.33 -20.07
C SER A 263 -16.29 13.59 -21.57
N GLN A 264 -15.21 13.56 -22.37
CA GLN A 264 -15.29 13.81 -23.82
C GLN A 264 -16.24 12.85 -24.53
N ARG A 265 -16.27 11.60 -24.07
CA ARG A 265 -17.17 10.58 -24.59
C ARG A 265 -18.63 10.80 -24.19
N ALA A 266 -18.89 11.21 -22.95
CA ALA A 266 -20.24 11.62 -22.54
C ALA A 266 -20.72 12.84 -23.34
N GLY A 267 -19.78 13.71 -23.75
CA GLY A 267 -20.00 14.85 -24.63
C GLY A 267 -20.52 14.49 -26.02
N ASN A 268 -19.91 13.50 -26.67
CA ASN A 268 -20.18 13.12 -28.06
C ASN A 268 -21.37 12.18 -28.26
N ARG A 269 -22.09 11.77 -27.20
CA ARG A 269 -23.35 11.05 -27.39
C ARG A 269 -24.40 12.06 -27.87
N PRO A 270 -25.05 11.86 -29.04
CA PRO A 270 -26.31 12.56 -29.30
C PRO A 270 -27.27 12.29 -28.12
N PRO A 271 -28.26 13.15 -27.86
CA PRO A 271 -29.31 12.89 -26.90
C PRO A 271 -30.18 11.72 -27.39
N GLU A 272 -29.61 10.52 -27.47
CA GLU A 272 -30.33 9.29 -27.65
C GLU A 272 -31.06 9.03 -26.35
N LYS A 273 -32.37 9.18 -26.45
CA LYS A 273 -33.42 8.69 -25.56
C LYS A 273 -32.90 7.63 -24.59
N ARG A 274 -32.46 8.07 -23.40
CA ARG A 274 -32.29 7.19 -22.25
C ARG A 274 -33.61 6.45 -22.06
N ALA A 275 -33.53 5.14 -21.96
CA ALA A 275 -34.62 4.20 -22.20
C ALA A 275 -35.85 4.38 -21.29
N TYR A 276 -36.75 5.33 -21.61
CA TYR A 276 -38.14 5.36 -21.16
C TYR A 276 -39.04 5.99 -22.23
N GLN A 277 -39.31 5.22 -23.28
CA GLN A 277 -40.51 5.38 -24.09
C GLN A 277 -40.86 4.02 -24.72
N LYS A 278 -41.47 3.15 -23.92
CA LYS A 278 -42.43 2.21 -24.48
C LYS A 278 -43.64 3.05 -24.88
N VAL A 279 -43.85 3.20 -26.19
CA VAL A 279 -45.14 3.10 -26.91
C VAL A 279 -44.92 3.58 -28.36
N ALA A 280 -45.25 2.68 -29.28
CA ALA A 280 -45.63 2.87 -30.68
C ALA A 280 -44.58 3.30 -31.74
N ASP A 281 -44.49 2.41 -32.74
CA ASP A 281 -44.30 2.63 -34.18
C ASP A 281 -42.91 2.50 -34.82
N THR A 282 -42.78 1.32 -35.42
CA THR A 282 -41.99 0.85 -36.57
C THR A 282 -41.81 1.89 -37.70
N LYS A 283 -40.56 2.10 -38.15
CA LYS A 283 -40.12 1.95 -39.56
C LYS A 283 -38.63 2.29 -39.76
N THR A 284 -37.89 1.29 -40.23
CA THR A 284 -36.80 1.29 -41.24
C THR A 284 -36.03 2.59 -41.52
N LEU A 285 -34.69 2.52 -41.47
CA LEU A 285 -33.82 2.65 -42.66
C LEU A 285 -32.35 2.31 -42.35
N THR A 286 -31.76 1.70 -43.37
CA THR A 286 -30.42 1.14 -43.58
C THR A 286 -29.36 2.20 -43.88
N GLN A 287 -28.11 2.01 -43.44
CA GLN A 287 -26.95 1.79 -44.34
C GLN A 287 -25.62 1.72 -43.57
N SER A 288 -24.78 0.84 -44.11
CA SER A 288 -23.37 0.55 -43.85
C SER A 288 -22.44 1.75 -44.03
N ASP A 289 -21.31 1.76 -43.31
CA ASP A 289 -20.03 2.10 -43.92
C ASP A 289 -18.84 1.44 -43.20
N SER A 290 -17.88 1.06 -44.04
CA SER A 290 -16.76 0.15 -43.85
C SER A 290 -15.54 0.76 -43.18
N TRP A 291 -14.82 -0.03 -42.38
CA TRP A 291 -13.53 0.33 -41.79
C TRP A 291 -12.36 0.02 -42.75
N GLU A 292 -11.59 1.04 -43.11
CA GLU A 292 -10.27 0.88 -43.74
C GLU A 292 -9.15 0.86 -42.68
N THR A 293 -8.28 -0.13 -42.84
CA THR A 293 -7.02 -0.38 -42.12
C THR A 293 -5.89 0.53 -42.58
N ALA A 294 -5.18 1.15 -41.64
CA ALA A 294 -3.79 1.61 -41.75
C ALA A 294 -3.19 1.51 -40.33
N GLY A 295 -1.97 1.07 -40.06
CA GLY A 295 -0.77 0.84 -40.86
C GLY A 295 0.39 1.09 -39.87
N SER A 296 1.18 0.07 -39.59
CA SER A 296 2.30 0.10 -38.64
C SER A 296 3.47 0.93 -39.17
N ASP A 297 4.02 1.85 -38.38
CA ASP A 297 5.47 2.02 -38.31
C ASP A 297 5.93 2.79 -37.07
N GLY A 298 7.08 2.37 -36.54
CA GLY A 298 7.62 2.80 -35.25
C GLY A 298 8.56 4.00 -35.33
N SER A 299 8.40 4.91 -34.37
CA SER A 299 9.51 5.62 -33.71
C SER A 299 8.96 6.28 -32.43
N ASP A 300 9.44 5.80 -31.28
CA ASP A 300 8.87 6.07 -29.95
C ASP A 300 9.59 7.29 -29.32
N GLN A 301 9.18 8.51 -29.73
CA GLN A 301 9.56 9.78 -29.09
C GLN A 301 8.36 10.76 -29.01
N GLY A 302 7.20 10.29 -28.54
CA GLY A 302 5.99 11.11 -28.45
C GLY A 302 5.11 10.77 -27.25
N LEU A 303 5.59 10.99 -26.02
CA LEU A 303 4.79 10.71 -24.81
C LEU A 303 3.95 11.91 -24.32
N LEU A 304 3.73 12.95 -25.14
CA LEU A 304 2.95 14.14 -24.77
C LEU A 304 1.80 14.52 -25.70
N ASN A 305 1.57 13.81 -26.80
CA ASN A 305 0.44 14.12 -27.69
C ASN A 305 -0.71 13.14 -27.46
N VAL A 306 -1.71 13.59 -26.71
CA VAL A 306 -3.06 13.03 -26.81
C VAL A 306 -3.58 13.46 -28.18
N THR A 307 -3.61 12.56 -29.16
CA THR A 307 -4.28 12.82 -30.43
C THR A 307 -5.78 12.86 -30.19
N ASN A 308 -6.34 14.03 -30.50
CA ASN A 308 -7.74 14.36 -30.38
C ASN A 308 -8.55 13.57 -31.43
N LEU A 309 -9.73 13.05 -31.08
CA LEU A 309 -10.65 12.43 -32.05
C LEU A 309 -11.36 13.47 -32.94
N ASN A 310 -11.33 14.74 -32.52
CA ASN A 310 -11.80 15.91 -33.27
C ASN A 310 -10.65 16.91 -33.32
N GLY A 311 -10.21 17.36 -34.50
CA GLY A 311 -8.98 18.13 -34.73
C GLY A 311 -8.83 19.53 -34.09
N GLU A 312 -9.29 19.75 -32.86
CA GLU A 312 -9.00 20.94 -32.05
C GLU A 312 -7.70 20.73 -31.22
N ASN A 313 -7.00 21.81 -30.86
CA ASN A 313 -5.77 21.68 -30.06
C ASN A 313 -6.11 21.20 -28.64
N ALA A 314 -5.63 20.01 -28.27
CA ALA A 314 -5.85 19.42 -26.93
C ALA A 314 -5.37 20.30 -25.75
N GLN A 315 -4.51 21.30 -26.02
CA GLN A 315 -4.02 22.26 -25.03
C GLN A 315 -5.06 23.28 -24.56
N ASP A 316 -6.10 23.54 -25.36
CA ASP A 316 -7.11 24.57 -25.06
C ASP A 316 -8.35 23.99 -24.33
N SER A 317 -8.44 22.65 -24.22
CA SER A 317 -9.48 21.99 -23.44
C SER A 317 -9.26 22.17 -21.93
N ILE A 318 -10.34 22.26 -21.14
CA ILE A 318 -10.26 22.35 -19.67
C ILE A 318 -9.47 21.16 -19.12
N GLU A 319 -9.63 19.97 -19.70
CA GLU A 319 -8.87 18.78 -19.34
C GLU A 319 -7.36 18.95 -19.56
N GLY A 320 -6.98 19.56 -20.69
CA GLY A 320 -5.61 19.93 -21.00
C GLY A 320 -5.05 20.92 -19.98
N GLN A 321 -5.80 21.98 -19.69
CA GLN A 321 -5.42 23.03 -18.74
C GLN A 321 -5.23 22.47 -17.32
N VAL A 322 -6.14 21.63 -16.82
CA VAL A 322 -5.99 21.01 -15.50
C VAL A 322 -4.72 20.16 -15.44
N LEU A 323 -4.35 19.45 -16.51
CA LEU A 323 -3.08 18.72 -16.57
C LEU A 323 -1.85 19.65 -16.62
N GLN A 324 -1.95 20.78 -17.33
CA GLN A 324 -0.91 21.82 -17.43
C GLN A 324 -0.70 22.61 -16.12
N SER A 325 -1.65 22.57 -15.18
CA SER A 325 -1.42 23.16 -13.85
C SER A 325 -0.29 22.48 -13.06
N ASN A 326 -0.05 21.17 -13.29
CA ASN A 326 0.91 20.40 -12.50
C ASN A 326 2.36 20.89 -12.69
N PRO A 327 2.92 21.09 -13.90
CA PRO A 327 4.27 21.63 -14.06
C PRO A 327 4.52 22.94 -13.29
N ILE A 328 3.52 23.83 -13.22
CA ILE A 328 3.63 25.09 -12.47
C ILE A 328 3.74 24.79 -10.98
N LEU A 329 2.81 24.01 -10.44
CA LEU A 329 2.80 23.65 -9.01
C LEU A 329 4.03 22.81 -8.62
N GLU A 330 4.55 21.96 -9.51
CA GLU A 330 5.76 21.17 -9.26
C GLU A 330 7.00 22.07 -9.22
N SER A 331 7.12 23.07 -10.11
CA SER A 331 8.28 23.97 -10.13
C SER A 331 8.37 24.82 -8.85
N PHE A 332 7.22 25.30 -8.34
CA PHE A 332 7.15 26.19 -7.17
C PHE A 332 6.84 25.48 -5.84
N GLY A 333 6.43 24.22 -5.87
CA GLY A 333 5.96 23.50 -4.68
C GLY A 333 6.64 22.15 -4.46
N ASN A 334 7.45 21.67 -5.41
CA ASN A 334 8.24 20.44 -5.23
C ASN A 334 9.72 20.75 -5.02
N ALA A 335 10.38 19.83 -4.33
CA ALA A 335 11.81 19.88 -4.08
C ALA A 335 12.40 18.46 -4.06
N ARG A 336 13.72 18.39 -4.25
CA ARG A 336 14.48 17.16 -4.02
C ARG A 336 14.67 16.94 -2.52
N THR A 337 14.25 15.77 -2.06
CA THR A 337 14.46 15.24 -0.71
C THR A 337 15.45 14.08 -0.74
N ILE A 338 15.85 13.58 0.42
CA ILE A 338 16.66 12.35 0.51
C ILE A 338 15.97 11.17 -0.19
N ARG A 339 14.64 11.09 -0.11
CA ARG A 339 13.84 9.94 -0.58
C ARG A 339 13.32 10.05 -2.00
N ASN A 340 13.15 11.26 -2.54
CA ASN A 340 12.53 11.51 -3.83
C ASN A 340 13.04 12.84 -4.41
N ASP A 341 13.41 12.84 -5.69
CA ASP A 341 13.93 14.03 -6.36
C ASP A 341 12.85 15.02 -6.80
N ASN A 342 11.59 14.59 -6.92
CA ASN A 342 10.43 15.43 -7.20
C ASN A 342 9.35 15.27 -6.12
N SER A 343 9.67 15.63 -4.87
CA SER A 343 8.72 15.49 -3.76
C SER A 343 7.84 16.72 -3.67
N SER A 344 6.52 16.55 -3.79
CA SER A 344 5.58 17.60 -3.38
C SER A 344 5.80 17.97 -1.92
N ARG A 345 5.93 19.28 -1.67
CA ARG A 345 6.10 19.90 -0.35
C ARG A 345 4.89 20.77 0.03
N PHE A 346 3.73 20.44 -0.55
CA PHE A 346 2.39 20.88 -0.20
C PHE A 346 1.40 19.73 -0.48
N GLY A 347 0.25 19.73 0.21
CA GLY A 347 -0.89 18.87 -0.11
C GLY A 347 -1.80 19.58 -1.12
N LYS A 348 -2.46 18.81 -1.99
CA LYS A 348 -3.40 19.36 -2.98
C LYS A 348 -4.69 18.58 -3.06
N PHE A 349 -5.80 19.28 -3.16
CA PHE A 349 -7.12 18.74 -3.42
C PHE A 349 -7.66 19.37 -4.71
N ILE A 350 -7.93 18.53 -5.70
CA ILE A 350 -8.40 18.95 -7.03
C ILE A 350 -9.86 18.55 -7.14
N GLU A 351 -10.76 19.53 -7.14
CA GLU A 351 -12.19 19.34 -7.39
C GLU A 351 -12.45 19.40 -8.89
N ILE A 352 -12.95 18.31 -9.48
CA ILE A 352 -13.33 18.25 -10.88
C ILE A 352 -14.85 18.34 -10.96
N GLN A 353 -15.35 19.33 -11.69
CA GLN A 353 -16.77 19.66 -11.74
C GLN A 353 -17.43 19.09 -13.00
N PHE A 354 -18.57 18.41 -12.80
CA PHE A 354 -19.32 17.74 -13.86
C PHE A 354 -20.75 18.26 -13.96
N THR A 355 -21.26 18.34 -15.18
CA THR A 355 -22.69 18.56 -15.44
C THR A 355 -23.49 17.30 -15.18
N ARG A 356 -24.83 17.41 -15.22
CA ARG A 356 -25.73 16.26 -15.10
C ARG A 356 -25.55 15.22 -16.21
N MET A 357 -25.01 15.60 -17.36
CA MET A 357 -24.67 14.68 -18.44
C MET A 357 -23.31 13.99 -18.25
N GLY A 358 -22.55 14.35 -17.22
CA GLY A 358 -21.21 13.83 -16.97
C GLY A 358 -20.13 14.51 -17.82
N ARG A 359 -20.40 15.70 -18.35
CA ARG A 359 -19.38 16.52 -19.04
C ARG A 359 -18.59 17.32 -18.02
N LEU A 360 -17.28 17.38 -18.19
CA LEU A 360 -16.38 18.20 -17.39
C LEU A 360 -16.51 19.66 -17.83
N VAL A 361 -16.77 20.54 -16.87
CA VAL A 361 -17.02 21.99 -17.13
C VAL A 361 -16.08 22.92 -16.39
N GLY A 362 -15.39 22.42 -15.38
CA GLY A 362 -14.46 23.23 -14.60
C GLY A 362 -13.71 22.40 -13.60
N ALA A 363 -12.73 23.02 -12.97
CA ALA A 363 -12.01 22.46 -11.84
C ALA A 363 -11.60 23.55 -10.85
N GLN A 364 -11.27 23.13 -9.62
CA GLN A 364 -10.74 24.00 -8.59
C GLN A 364 -9.64 23.26 -7.83
N ILE A 365 -8.53 23.94 -7.55
CA ILE A 365 -7.39 23.41 -6.81
C ILE A 365 -7.27 24.14 -5.48
N GLU A 366 -7.30 23.38 -4.40
CA GLU A 366 -6.96 23.84 -3.06
C GLU A 366 -5.62 23.25 -2.64
N THR A 367 -4.78 24.09 -2.03
CA THR A 367 -3.48 23.66 -1.52
C THR A 367 -3.41 23.81 -0.01
N TYR A 368 -2.66 22.93 0.63
CA TYR A 368 -2.51 22.87 2.08
C TYR A 368 -1.03 22.70 2.44
N LEU A 369 -0.60 23.32 3.54
CA LEU A 369 0.73 23.11 4.14
C LEU A 369 1.92 23.19 3.17
N LEU A 370 2.14 24.34 2.54
CA LEU A 370 3.43 24.60 1.90
C LEU A 370 4.56 24.60 2.96
N GLU A 371 5.61 23.81 2.77
CA GLU A 371 6.76 23.74 3.67
C GLU A 371 7.66 24.99 3.56
N LYS A 372 7.18 26.14 4.06
CA LYS A 372 7.90 27.43 3.96
C LYS A 372 9.28 27.41 4.64
N VAL A 373 9.45 26.62 5.70
CA VAL A 373 10.71 26.57 6.47
C VAL A 373 11.88 26.05 5.62
N ARG A 374 11.61 25.18 4.63
CA ARG A 374 12.63 24.71 3.66
C ARG A 374 13.32 25.86 2.93
N LEU A 375 12.60 26.97 2.70
CA LEU A 375 13.12 28.10 1.96
C LEU A 375 14.41 28.64 2.57
N VAL A 376 14.46 28.72 3.90
CA VAL A 376 15.60 29.30 4.65
C VAL A 376 16.48 28.26 5.30
N ASN A 377 15.93 27.07 5.63
CA ASN A 377 16.62 25.99 6.31
C ASN A 377 16.36 24.64 5.63
N PRO A 378 16.89 24.42 4.41
CA PRO A 378 16.82 23.11 3.77
C PRO A 378 17.67 22.08 4.53
N SER A 379 17.20 20.84 4.59
CA SER A 379 17.95 19.75 5.25
C SER A 379 19.19 19.37 4.44
N ALA A 380 20.22 18.86 5.14
CA ALA A 380 21.44 18.38 4.49
C ALA A 380 21.13 17.26 3.47
N GLY A 381 21.69 17.36 2.26
CA GLY A 381 21.44 16.41 1.17
C GLY A 381 20.15 16.66 0.37
N GLU A 382 19.45 17.76 0.64
CA GLU A 382 18.22 18.17 -0.06
C GLU A 382 18.42 19.45 -0.89
N ARG A 383 17.52 19.66 -1.85
CA ARG A 383 17.42 20.93 -2.58
C ARG A 383 16.31 21.82 -1.97
N ASN A 384 16.38 23.10 -2.30
CA ASN A 384 15.23 23.99 -2.22
C ASN A 384 14.22 23.72 -3.37
N TYR A 385 13.18 24.54 -3.51
CA TYR A 385 12.19 24.41 -4.58
C TYR A 385 12.82 24.45 -5.98
N HIS A 386 12.27 23.69 -6.93
CA HIS A 386 12.87 23.49 -8.25
C HIS A 386 13.07 24.78 -9.04
N ILE A 387 12.14 25.73 -8.94
CA ILE A 387 12.17 27.01 -9.65
C ILE A 387 13.51 27.76 -9.53
N PHE A 388 14.17 27.68 -8.37
CA PHE A 388 15.46 28.34 -8.16
C PHE A 388 16.56 27.75 -9.05
N TYR A 389 16.62 26.42 -9.16
CA TYR A 389 17.60 25.72 -9.99
C TYR A 389 17.23 25.82 -11.47
N GLU A 390 15.93 25.79 -11.80
CA GLU A 390 15.41 25.97 -13.14
C GLU A 390 15.75 27.35 -13.71
N MET A 391 15.60 28.43 -12.93
CA MET A 391 16.01 29.78 -13.36
C MET A 391 17.53 29.90 -13.57
N LEU A 392 18.33 29.20 -12.76
CA LEU A 392 19.79 29.19 -12.83
C LEU A 392 20.35 28.15 -13.82
N SER A 393 19.49 27.42 -14.54
CA SER A 393 19.88 26.36 -15.50
C SER A 393 20.48 26.87 -16.82
N GLY A 394 20.59 28.19 -16.99
CA GLY A 394 21.01 28.83 -18.26
C GLY A 394 19.90 28.91 -19.31
N SER A 395 18.63 28.78 -18.90
CA SER A 395 17.47 28.88 -19.80
C SER A 395 17.00 30.33 -20.06
N LEU A 396 17.40 31.27 -19.21
CA LEU A 396 17.04 32.68 -19.33
C LEU A 396 17.82 33.36 -20.46
N SER A 397 17.15 34.24 -21.20
CA SER A 397 17.80 35.07 -22.22
C SER A 397 18.73 36.10 -21.57
N ALA A 398 19.70 36.62 -22.34
CA ALA A 398 20.59 37.67 -21.86
C ALA A 398 19.86 38.95 -21.42
N GLN A 399 18.69 39.23 -21.98
CA GLN A 399 17.84 40.34 -21.56
C GLN A 399 17.19 40.07 -20.20
N GLU A 400 16.66 38.86 -20.01
CA GLU A 400 16.04 38.45 -18.74
C GLU A 400 17.05 38.38 -17.59
N LEU A 401 18.24 37.83 -17.85
CA LEU A 401 19.34 37.82 -16.88
C LEU A 401 19.67 39.24 -16.40
N ARG A 402 19.76 40.21 -17.32
CA ARG A 402 19.96 41.62 -16.97
C ARG A 402 18.79 42.20 -16.18
N SER A 403 17.55 41.93 -16.55
CA SER A 403 16.39 42.45 -15.82
C SER A 403 16.24 41.85 -14.41
N TYR A 404 16.76 40.65 -14.19
CA TYR A 404 16.73 39.97 -12.90
C TYR A 404 18.03 40.13 -12.10
N PHE A 405 19.01 40.90 -12.60
CA PHE A 405 20.32 41.12 -11.96
C PHE A 405 21.11 39.82 -11.70
N ILE A 406 20.84 38.77 -12.49
CA ILE A 406 21.55 37.50 -12.43
C ILE A 406 22.71 37.55 -13.43
N ALA A 407 23.94 37.38 -12.95
CA ALA A 407 25.10 37.32 -13.82
C ALA A 407 25.02 36.09 -14.74
N HIS A 408 25.49 36.21 -15.99
CA HIS A 408 25.53 35.10 -16.93
C HIS A 408 26.41 33.91 -16.49
N THR A 409 27.33 34.15 -15.53
CA THR A 409 28.17 33.14 -14.89
C THR A 409 27.60 32.64 -13.56
N ALA A 410 26.48 33.20 -13.08
CA ALA A 410 25.91 32.84 -11.80
C ALA A 410 25.44 31.39 -11.82
N THR A 411 25.67 30.70 -10.72
CA THR A 411 25.32 29.31 -10.47
C THR A 411 24.50 29.20 -9.19
N ALA A 412 23.94 28.01 -8.93
CA ALA A 412 23.24 27.74 -7.68
C ALA A 412 24.16 27.81 -6.43
N GLU A 413 25.48 27.84 -6.60
CA GLU A 413 26.42 27.99 -5.48
C GLU A 413 26.51 29.44 -4.98
N ASP A 414 26.19 30.41 -5.84
CA ASP A 414 26.34 31.83 -5.53
C ASP A 414 25.25 32.39 -4.61
N PHE A 415 24.19 31.61 -4.33
CA PHE A 415 23.07 32.04 -3.50
C PHE A 415 22.91 31.15 -2.26
N LYS A 416 22.78 31.76 -1.09
CA LYS A 416 22.63 31.06 0.20
C LYS A 416 21.43 30.11 0.22
N LEU A 417 20.34 30.50 -0.44
CA LEU A 417 19.09 29.73 -0.54
C LEU A 417 19.25 28.39 -1.28
N THR A 418 20.17 28.32 -2.23
CA THR A 418 20.49 27.13 -3.02
C THR A 418 21.83 26.49 -2.65
N GLY A 419 22.62 27.14 -1.80
CA GLY A 419 23.95 26.72 -1.32
C GLY A 419 23.95 25.54 -0.34
N THR A 420 23.14 24.51 -0.58
CA THR A 420 23.02 23.33 0.30
C THR A 420 24.10 22.27 0.05
N GLY A 421 24.98 22.49 -0.95
CA GLY A 421 25.89 21.48 -1.47
C GLY A 421 25.21 20.39 -2.33
N THR A 422 23.89 20.50 -2.55
CA THR A 422 23.12 19.54 -3.33
C THR A 422 22.49 20.23 -4.53
N TYR A 423 23.09 20.10 -5.71
CA TYR A 423 22.70 20.89 -6.88
C TYR A 423 22.11 20.12 -8.03
N ASN A 424 22.28 18.79 -8.13
CA ASN A 424 21.81 17.95 -9.24
C ASN A 424 20.63 17.06 -8.81
N ARG A 425 19.79 16.57 -9.74
CA ARG A 425 18.78 15.53 -9.48
C ARG A 425 19.38 14.16 -9.77
N ARG A 426 18.98 13.10 -9.05
CA ARG A 426 19.44 11.72 -9.30
C ARG A 426 18.60 11.03 -10.38
N ASP A 427 17.38 11.50 -10.60
CA ASP A 427 16.46 11.03 -11.65
C ASP A 427 16.91 11.38 -13.10
N GLY A 428 17.98 12.16 -13.26
CA GLY A 428 18.52 12.52 -14.57
C GLY A 428 17.70 13.57 -15.33
N ILE A 429 16.66 14.15 -14.71
CA ILE A 429 15.85 15.21 -15.33
C ILE A 429 16.64 16.51 -15.36
N SER A 430 16.67 17.16 -16.52
CA SER A 430 17.35 18.43 -16.71
C SER A 430 16.49 19.60 -16.24
N ASP A 431 17.00 20.42 -15.31
CA ASP A 431 16.32 21.63 -14.83
C ASP A 431 16.04 22.62 -16.01
N LYS A 432 16.83 22.56 -17.09
CA LYS A 432 16.61 23.34 -18.33
C LYS A 432 15.35 22.92 -19.09
N GLU A 433 15.11 21.60 -19.18
CA GLU A 433 13.93 21.05 -19.83
C GLU A 433 12.70 21.31 -18.97
N THR A 434 12.80 21.16 -17.65
CA THR A 434 11.72 21.47 -16.71
C THR A 434 11.31 22.93 -16.79
N PHE A 435 12.27 23.87 -16.86
CA PHE A 435 11.95 25.29 -17.04
C PHE A 435 11.24 25.59 -18.38
N SER A 436 11.62 24.88 -19.44
CA SER A 436 10.94 24.99 -20.74
C SER A 436 9.51 24.46 -20.65
N SER A 437 9.29 23.37 -19.93
CA SER A 437 7.96 22.82 -19.65
C SER A 437 7.13 23.78 -18.79
N LEU A 438 7.73 24.44 -17.80
CA LEU A 438 7.07 25.45 -16.96
C LEU A 438 6.55 26.62 -17.80
N ARG A 439 7.39 27.17 -18.68
CA ARG A 439 6.98 28.28 -19.57
C ARG A 439 5.85 27.87 -20.52
N SER A 440 5.93 26.67 -21.09
CA SER A 440 4.86 26.13 -21.92
C SER A 440 3.55 25.97 -21.15
N ALA A 441 3.63 25.49 -19.90
CA ALA A 441 2.47 25.35 -19.03
C ALA A 441 1.85 26.70 -18.64
N MET A 442 2.67 27.68 -18.24
CA MET A 442 2.20 29.06 -17.96
C MET A 442 1.50 29.68 -19.17
N LYS A 443 2.04 29.45 -20.38
CA LYS A 443 1.39 29.90 -21.62
C LYS A 443 0.04 29.21 -21.85
N ALA A 444 -0.03 27.89 -21.68
CA ALA A 444 -1.28 27.12 -21.84
C ALA A 444 -2.35 27.50 -20.81
N MET A 445 -1.92 27.91 -19.61
CA MET A 445 -2.78 28.40 -18.53
C MET A 445 -3.09 29.90 -18.64
N CYS A 446 -2.83 30.53 -19.79
CA CYS A 446 -3.14 31.93 -20.07
C CYS A 446 -2.47 32.96 -19.14
N PHE A 447 -1.25 32.68 -18.65
CA PHE A 447 -0.45 33.67 -17.92
C PHE A 447 0.14 34.69 -18.91
N PRO A 448 -0.18 35.99 -18.80
CA PRO A 448 0.41 37.05 -19.60
C PRO A 448 1.93 37.10 -19.45
N LYS A 449 2.65 37.52 -20.49
CA LYS A 449 4.13 37.61 -20.45
C LYS A 449 4.65 38.57 -19.39
N GLU A 450 3.94 39.68 -19.15
CA GLU A 450 4.29 40.65 -18.11
C GLU A 450 4.15 40.04 -16.72
N GLU A 451 3.06 39.31 -16.49
CA GLU A 451 2.81 38.58 -15.24
C GLU A 451 3.87 37.50 -15.00
N GLN A 452 4.23 36.72 -16.02
CA GLN A 452 5.32 35.73 -15.94
C GLN A 452 6.65 36.39 -15.56
N ARG A 453 6.95 37.56 -16.14
CA ARG A 453 8.16 38.32 -15.80
C ARG A 453 8.15 38.76 -14.34
N ASP A 454 7.02 39.24 -13.83
CA ASP A 454 6.91 39.74 -12.47
C ASP A 454 6.99 38.59 -11.44
N ILE A 455 6.45 37.41 -11.77
CA ILE A 455 6.64 36.16 -11.01
C ILE A 455 8.13 35.80 -10.92
N PHE A 456 8.83 35.73 -12.06
CA PHE A 456 10.27 35.39 -12.07
C PHE A 456 11.13 36.48 -11.40
N ALA A 457 10.76 37.76 -11.54
CA ALA A 457 11.41 38.86 -10.84
C ALA A 457 11.28 38.71 -9.31
N THR A 458 10.12 38.27 -8.82
CA THR A 458 9.90 38.01 -7.39
C THR A 458 10.76 36.84 -6.89
N VAL A 459 10.91 35.78 -7.69
CA VAL A 459 11.82 34.66 -7.36
C VAL A 459 13.28 35.13 -7.32
N ALA A 460 13.69 35.96 -8.28
CA ALA A 460 15.03 36.56 -8.30
C ALA A 460 15.27 37.49 -7.09
N ALA A 461 14.28 38.27 -6.68
CA ALA A 461 14.34 39.08 -5.47
C ALA A 461 14.58 38.22 -4.22
N VAL A 462 13.86 37.09 -4.09
CA VAL A 462 14.05 36.14 -2.98
C VAL A 462 15.44 35.50 -3.00
N LEU A 463 15.98 35.16 -4.18
CA LEU A 463 17.35 34.66 -4.33
C LEU A 463 18.38 35.69 -3.85
N HIS A 464 18.33 36.92 -4.36
CA HIS A 464 19.26 37.98 -3.97
C HIS A 464 19.14 38.35 -2.49
N ALA A 465 17.91 38.43 -1.98
CA ALA A 465 17.64 38.78 -0.59
C ALA A 465 18.22 37.73 0.39
N SER A 466 18.37 36.46 -0.03
CA SER A 466 19.01 35.44 0.80
C SER A 466 20.50 35.68 1.10
N ASN A 467 21.15 36.53 0.30
CA ASN A 467 22.57 36.88 0.43
C ASN A 467 22.80 38.21 1.17
N LEU A 468 21.75 38.89 1.62
CA LEU A 468 21.90 40.13 2.39
C LEU A 468 22.62 39.85 3.72
N THR A 469 23.54 40.75 4.06
CA THR A 469 24.35 40.73 5.27
C THR A 469 24.00 41.92 6.15
N PHE A 470 24.24 41.75 7.45
CA PHE A 470 24.02 42.79 8.46
C PHE A 470 25.34 43.11 9.14
N LEU A 471 25.57 44.39 9.40
CA LEU A 471 26.67 44.89 10.22
C LEU A 471 26.27 44.81 11.69
N ASP A 472 27.15 44.28 12.52
CA ASP A 472 26.95 44.10 13.96
C ASP A 472 27.60 45.23 14.76
N TYR A 473 26.78 45.96 15.52
CA TYR A 473 27.21 47.00 16.45
C TYR A 473 26.81 46.64 17.90
N ASP A 474 26.89 45.35 18.26
CA ASP A 474 26.53 44.72 19.54
C ASP A 474 25.03 44.76 19.88
N LEU A 475 24.49 45.95 20.13
CA LEU A 475 23.08 46.15 20.49
C LEU A 475 22.22 46.60 19.31
N GLU A 476 22.87 46.95 18.20
CA GLU A 476 22.23 47.50 17.01
C GLU A 476 22.74 46.76 15.77
N SER A 477 21.88 46.69 14.75
CA SER A 477 22.23 46.14 13.45
C SER A 477 21.86 47.13 12.36
N ALA A 478 22.57 47.06 11.25
CA ALA A 478 22.23 47.76 10.02
C ALA A 478 22.47 46.84 8.82
N LEU A 479 21.71 47.02 7.76
CA LEU A 479 22.02 46.37 6.48
C LEU A 479 23.39 46.83 5.98
N ASP A 480 24.12 45.87 5.42
CA ASP A 480 25.39 46.13 4.78
C ASP A 480 25.18 46.85 3.44
N ASN A 481 25.46 48.15 3.42
CA ASN A 481 25.32 48.99 2.23
C ASN A 481 26.34 48.66 1.13
N GLU A 482 27.40 47.90 1.44
CA GLU A 482 28.40 47.45 0.46
C GLU A 482 28.01 46.10 -0.18
N ASN A 483 26.92 45.46 0.31
CA ASN A 483 26.46 44.20 -0.24
C ASN A 483 25.93 44.38 -1.67
N VAL A 484 26.56 43.68 -2.61
CA VAL A 484 26.23 43.71 -4.05
C VAL A 484 24.80 43.28 -4.38
N HIS A 485 24.12 42.58 -3.47
CA HIS A 485 22.74 42.15 -3.65
C HIS A 485 21.70 43.14 -3.15
N LEU A 486 22.09 44.20 -2.41
CA LEU A 486 21.17 45.18 -1.87
C LEU A 486 20.43 45.95 -2.97
N GLU A 487 21.15 46.49 -3.95
CA GLU A 487 20.57 47.22 -5.09
C GLU A 487 19.60 46.33 -5.91
N PRO A 488 19.97 45.10 -6.32
CA PRO A 488 19.03 44.15 -6.95
C PRO A 488 17.74 43.92 -6.16
N VAL A 489 17.83 43.70 -4.85
CA VAL A 489 16.66 43.46 -4.00
C VAL A 489 15.74 44.67 -3.98
N CYS A 490 16.30 45.86 -3.73
CA CYS A 490 15.57 47.11 -3.72
C CYS A 490 14.86 47.37 -5.06
N HIS A 491 15.54 47.13 -6.18
CA HIS A 491 14.96 47.32 -7.51
C HIS A 491 13.82 46.34 -7.80
N LEU A 492 14.03 45.04 -7.57
CA LEU A 492 13.05 44.00 -7.89
C LEU A 492 11.81 44.06 -6.98
N LEU A 493 12.01 44.34 -5.69
CA LEU A 493 10.92 44.56 -4.75
C LEU A 493 10.27 45.94 -4.87
N GLY A 494 10.90 46.89 -5.56
CA GLY A 494 10.40 48.26 -5.73
C GLY A 494 10.42 49.08 -4.43
N VAL A 495 11.45 48.88 -3.59
CA VAL A 495 11.61 49.51 -2.26
C VAL A 495 12.95 50.24 -2.15
N THR A 496 13.09 51.17 -1.19
CA THR A 496 14.36 51.87 -0.96
C THR A 496 15.26 51.10 0.01
N PRO A 497 16.60 51.25 -0.07
CA PRO A 497 17.52 50.68 0.92
C PRO A 497 17.22 51.13 2.35
N GLU A 498 16.83 52.39 2.52
CA GLU A 498 16.50 52.98 3.83
C GLU A 498 15.25 52.35 4.43
N ASP A 499 14.22 52.14 3.62
CA ASP A 499 12.98 51.51 4.08
C ASP A 499 13.17 50.02 4.34
N LEU A 500 13.98 49.33 3.52
CA LEU A 500 14.35 47.93 3.75
C LEU A 500 15.15 47.77 5.05
N ASN A 501 16.13 48.65 5.30
CA ASN A 501 16.87 48.68 6.56
C ASN A 501 15.93 48.93 7.74
N ARG A 502 15.02 49.91 7.60
CA ARG A 502 14.00 50.20 8.62
C ARG A 502 13.13 49.00 8.95
N ALA A 503 12.71 48.27 7.92
CA ALA A 503 11.82 47.12 8.07
C ALA A 503 12.48 45.90 8.72
N LEU A 504 13.80 45.72 8.53
CA LEU A 504 14.52 44.55 9.02
C LEU A 504 15.26 44.81 10.35
N CYS A 505 15.80 46.02 10.53
CA CYS A 505 16.71 46.35 11.63
C CYS A 505 16.03 47.18 12.73
N HIS A 506 14.79 47.62 12.56
CA HIS A 506 14.10 48.45 13.54
C HIS A 506 12.72 47.87 13.90
N VAL A 507 12.29 48.14 15.14
CA VAL A 507 10.92 47.87 15.58
C VAL A 507 10.31 49.16 16.13
N THR A 508 9.06 49.42 15.77
CA THR A 508 8.31 50.57 16.29
C THR A 508 7.46 50.12 17.48
N ILE A 509 7.80 50.59 18.68
CA ILE A 509 7.05 50.27 19.89
C ILE A 509 6.04 51.39 20.15
N SER A 510 4.76 51.05 20.03
CA SER A 510 3.66 51.94 20.41
C SER A 510 3.34 51.76 21.90
N ALA A 511 3.88 52.64 22.75
CA ALA A 511 3.61 52.66 24.19
C ALA A 511 2.33 53.47 24.49
N GLY A 512 1.15 52.92 24.18
CA GLY A 512 -0.14 53.54 24.53
C GLY A 512 -0.35 54.92 23.88
N ASN A 513 -0.58 55.96 24.70
CA ASN A 513 -0.82 57.34 24.24
C ASN A 513 0.47 58.15 23.96
N GLU A 514 1.66 57.56 24.14
CA GLU A 514 2.93 58.23 23.85
C GLU A 514 3.39 58.03 22.41
N ALA A 515 4.29 58.90 21.94
CA ALA A 515 4.85 58.85 20.59
C ALA A 515 5.54 57.51 20.33
N ASN A 516 5.35 56.98 19.12
CA ASN A 516 6.00 55.75 18.65
C ASN A 516 7.52 55.85 18.79
N VAL A 517 8.13 54.96 19.57
CA VAL A 517 9.60 54.89 19.74
C VAL A 517 10.16 53.85 18.79
N GLN A 518 11.13 54.24 17.96
CA GLN A 518 11.89 53.30 17.14
C GLN A 518 13.07 52.76 17.95
N GLN A 519 13.20 51.43 17.98
CA GLN A 519 14.30 50.73 18.64
C GLN A 519 15.06 49.90 17.61
N ASN A 520 16.40 49.96 17.66
CA ASN A 520 17.28 49.14 16.82
C ASN A 520 17.27 47.68 17.32
N LEU A 521 17.29 46.75 16.39
CA LEU A 521 17.29 45.31 16.64
C LEU A 521 18.73 44.76 16.57
N PRO A 522 19.10 43.77 17.39
CA PRO A 522 20.35 43.04 17.22
C PRO A 522 20.32 42.17 15.95
N VAL A 523 21.51 41.82 15.44
CA VAL A 523 21.68 41.09 14.17
C VAL A 523 20.85 39.81 14.09
N ASP A 524 20.84 39.00 15.16
CA ASP A 524 20.06 37.76 15.20
C ASP A 524 18.57 37.99 14.90
N LYS A 525 18.00 39.09 15.41
CA LYS A 525 16.59 39.44 15.16
C LYS A 525 16.38 39.98 13.75
N ALA A 526 17.34 40.73 13.22
CA ALA A 526 17.27 41.25 11.85
C ALA A 526 17.34 40.12 10.81
N VAL A 527 18.23 39.14 11.00
CA VAL A 527 18.31 37.92 10.19
C VAL A 527 16.99 37.16 10.23
N LYS A 528 16.37 37.03 11.42
CA LYS A 528 15.05 36.42 11.56
C LYS A 528 13.94 37.19 10.88
N GLY A 529 13.99 38.53 10.90
CA GLY A 529 13.10 39.40 10.14
C GLY A 529 13.21 39.16 8.64
N LEU A 530 14.43 38.99 8.13
CA LEU A 530 14.69 38.65 6.72
C LEU A 530 14.15 37.26 6.38
N GLU A 531 14.40 36.24 7.21
CA GLU A 531 13.84 34.89 7.00
C GLU A 531 12.30 34.92 6.94
N ALA A 532 11.66 35.70 7.82
CA ALA A 532 10.21 35.87 7.82
C ALA A 532 9.71 36.56 6.54
N LEU A 533 10.41 37.62 6.08
CA LEU A 533 10.10 38.30 4.83
C LEU A 533 10.20 37.35 3.62
N LEU A 534 11.28 36.58 3.51
CA LEU A 534 11.46 35.60 2.42
C LEU A 534 10.34 34.57 2.41
N LYS A 535 10.05 33.94 3.57
CA LYS A 535 8.98 32.94 3.71
C LYS A 535 7.61 33.51 3.35
N SER A 536 7.31 34.74 3.79
CA SER A 536 6.03 35.39 3.53
C SER A 536 5.88 35.74 2.05
N THR A 537 6.89 36.36 1.43
CA THR A 537 6.87 36.74 0.02
C THR A 537 6.72 35.51 -0.88
N TYR A 538 7.52 34.46 -0.66
CA TYR A 538 7.43 33.22 -1.45
C TYR A 538 6.12 32.46 -1.20
N GLY A 539 5.69 32.35 0.07
CA GLY A 539 4.45 31.69 0.42
C GLY A 539 3.23 32.36 -0.23
N THR A 540 3.19 33.70 -0.26
CA THR A 540 2.12 34.43 -0.92
C THR A 540 2.21 34.35 -2.44
N LEU A 541 3.41 34.34 -3.02
CA LEU A 541 3.59 34.07 -4.45
C LEU A 541 3.00 32.72 -4.83
N PHE A 542 3.23 31.68 -4.03
CA PHE A 542 2.62 30.36 -4.24
C PHE A 542 1.08 30.41 -4.16
N THR A 543 0.52 31.08 -3.15
CA THR A 543 -0.93 31.30 -3.03
C THR A 543 -1.50 32.03 -4.26
N TYR A 544 -0.81 33.07 -4.74
CA TYR A 544 -1.18 33.79 -5.94
C TYR A 544 -1.19 32.88 -7.18
N LEU A 545 -0.15 32.06 -7.38
CA LEU A 545 -0.10 31.10 -8.48
C LEU A 545 -1.27 30.13 -8.46
N VAL A 546 -1.65 29.62 -7.29
CA VAL A 546 -2.81 28.72 -7.13
C VAL A 546 -4.11 29.45 -7.48
N SER A 547 -4.31 30.69 -6.97
CA SER A 547 -5.46 31.50 -7.33
C SER A 547 -5.55 31.71 -8.83
N ARG A 548 -4.43 32.04 -9.46
CA ARG A 548 -4.37 32.35 -10.88
C ARG A 548 -4.57 31.14 -11.78
N ILE A 549 -4.09 29.97 -11.33
CA ILE A 549 -4.42 28.68 -11.94
C ILE A 549 -5.92 28.45 -11.88
N ASN A 550 -6.55 28.66 -10.71
CA ASN A 550 -7.98 28.50 -10.53
C ASN A 550 -8.78 29.45 -11.43
N ASP A 551 -8.37 30.71 -11.60
CA ASP A 551 -9.04 31.65 -12.51
C ASP A 551 -9.10 31.14 -13.95
N SER A 552 -8.09 30.35 -14.37
CA SER A 552 -8.01 29.77 -15.71
C SER A 552 -8.78 28.46 -15.90
N ILE A 553 -9.06 27.70 -14.83
CA ILE A 553 -9.73 26.37 -14.90
C ILE A 553 -11.13 26.35 -14.29
N SER A 554 -11.53 27.41 -13.59
CA SER A 554 -12.84 27.51 -12.96
C SER A 554 -13.94 27.63 -14.01
N TYR A 555 -15.10 27.04 -13.73
CA TYR A 555 -16.29 27.24 -14.53
C TYR A 555 -16.72 28.71 -14.50
N GLN A 556 -16.69 29.36 -15.66
CA GLN A 556 -17.24 30.70 -15.83
C GLN A 556 -18.66 30.57 -16.36
N ARG A 557 -19.65 31.02 -15.58
CA ARG A 557 -21.03 31.08 -16.05
C ARG A 557 -21.16 32.23 -17.04
N GLU A 558 -21.56 31.93 -18.27
CA GLU A 558 -21.93 32.95 -19.24
C GLU A 558 -23.22 33.64 -18.74
N TYR A 559 -23.10 34.91 -18.36
CA TYR A 559 -24.25 35.75 -18.02
C TYR A 559 -24.83 36.28 -19.33
N ASP A 560 -25.98 35.76 -19.76
CA ASP A 560 -26.82 36.44 -20.75
C ASP A 560 -27.55 37.60 -20.07
N GLU A 561 -27.28 38.83 -20.49
CA GLU A 561 -27.88 40.05 -19.90
C GLU A 561 -29.41 40.13 -20.09
N ASP A 562 -29.98 39.31 -21.00
CA ASP A 562 -31.40 39.31 -21.36
C ASP A 562 -32.25 38.27 -20.60
N ASP A 563 -31.67 37.32 -19.85
CA ASP A 563 -32.42 36.30 -19.10
C ASP A 563 -32.08 36.29 -17.60
N ASN A 564 -32.90 37.00 -16.83
CA ASN A 564 -32.67 37.27 -15.42
C ASN A 564 -33.25 36.17 -14.51
N THR A 565 -32.94 34.88 -14.77
CA THR A 565 -33.18 33.66 -13.93
C THR A 565 -32.83 32.41 -14.79
N ILE A 566 -32.08 31.35 -14.44
CA ILE A 566 -32.13 30.38 -13.33
C ILE A 566 -30.92 29.42 -13.56
N TYR A 567 -30.36 28.83 -12.50
CA TYR A 567 -29.40 27.71 -12.58
C TYR A 567 -29.87 26.64 -13.59
N ASN A 568 -29.07 26.36 -14.61
CA ASN A 568 -29.36 25.37 -15.63
C ASN A 568 -28.56 24.08 -15.37
N PRO A 569 -29.14 23.06 -14.73
CA PRO A 569 -28.44 21.82 -14.37
C PRO A 569 -27.94 21.00 -15.58
N GLU A 570 -28.28 21.38 -16.82
CA GLU A 570 -27.74 20.76 -18.03
C GLU A 570 -26.32 21.23 -18.35
N PHE A 571 -26.00 22.50 -18.06
CA PHE A 571 -24.71 23.14 -18.36
C PHE A 571 -23.92 23.54 -17.12
N ASP A 572 -24.61 23.83 -16.02
CA ASP A 572 -23.98 24.16 -14.74
C ASP A 572 -23.41 22.90 -14.07
N PRO A 573 -22.35 23.05 -13.24
CA PRO A 573 -21.82 21.97 -12.45
C PRO A 573 -22.82 21.52 -11.37
N VAL A 574 -23.13 20.23 -11.35
CA VAL A 574 -24.08 19.62 -10.40
C VAL A 574 -23.46 18.56 -9.50
N ALA A 575 -22.25 18.10 -9.83
CA ALA A 575 -21.51 17.08 -9.09
C ALA A 575 -20.01 17.30 -9.17
N VAL A 576 -19.29 16.80 -8.16
CA VAL A 576 -17.83 16.92 -8.05
C VAL A 576 -17.17 15.56 -7.82
N ILE A 577 -16.03 15.34 -8.48
CA ILE A 577 -15.06 14.30 -8.09
C ILE A 577 -13.81 15.00 -7.54
N GLY A 578 -13.61 14.91 -6.23
CA GLY A 578 -12.44 15.45 -5.55
C GLY A 578 -11.25 14.47 -5.56
N VAL A 579 -10.08 14.89 -6.02
CA VAL A 579 -8.87 14.07 -6.02
C VAL A 579 -7.85 14.65 -5.03
N LEU A 580 -7.59 13.92 -3.95
CA LEU A 580 -6.65 14.32 -2.89
C LEU A 580 -5.29 13.67 -3.13
N ASP A 581 -4.24 14.48 -3.28
CA ASP A 581 -2.83 14.07 -3.24
C ASP A 581 -2.20 14.74 -2.02
N ILE A 582 -1.99 13.95 -0.97
CA ILE A 582 -1.47 14.43 0.31
C ILE A 582 -0.26 13.60 0.75
N PHE A 583 0.55 14.21 1.60
CA PHE A 583 1.67 13.53 2.25
C PHE A 583 1.19 12.31 3.04
N GLY A 584 1.91 11.20 2.90
CA GLY A 584 1.73 10.06 3.79
C GLY A 584 2.31 10.32 5.18
N PHE A 585 2.05 9.41 6.10
CA PHE A 585 2.62 9.43 7.45
C PHE A 585 4.16 9.44 7.39
N GLU A 586 4.80 10.34 8.15
CA GLU A 586 6.26 10.50 8.16
C GLU A 586 6.85 10.20 9.54
N SER A 587 7.90 9.40 9.58
CA SER A 587 8.70 9.16 10.78
C SER A 587 10.18 9.19 10.41
N PHE A 588 10.88 10.18 10.95
CA PHE A 588 12.31 10.41 10.74
C PHE A 588 13.10 10.30 12.05
N LYS A 589 14.44 10.35 11.95
CA LYS A 589 15.33 10.38 13.11
C LYS A 589 15.09 11.60 14.00
N MET A 590 14.75 12.74 13.39
CA MET A 590 14.39 13.99 14.07
C MET A 590 13.10 14.52 13.46
N ASN A 591 11.99 14.43 14.20
CA ASN A 591 10.69 14.96 13.76
C ASN A 591 10.43 16.32 14.41
N SER A 592 10.02 17.28 13.59
CA SER A 592 9.75 18.66 13.98
C SER A 592 8.24 18.95 13.99
N PHE A 593 7.86 20.21 14.19
CA PHE A 593 6.48 20.69 14.20
C PHE A 593 5.73 20.35 12.90
N GLU A 594 6.41 20.42 11.77
CA GLU A 594 5.87 20.11 10.45
C GLU A 594 5.44 18.63 10.36
N GLN A 595 6.28 17.71 10.84
CA GLN A 595 5.93 16.28 10.92
C GLN A 595 4.78 16.03 11.90
N LEU A 596 4.67 16.81 12.99
CA LEU A 596 3.53 16.70 13.91
C LEU A 596 2.23 17.07 13.18
N CYS A 597 2.23 18.15 12.38
CA CYS A 597 1.08 18.54 11.56
C CYS A 597 0.76 17.49 10.47
N ILE A 598 1.77 16.98 9.76
CA ILE A 598 1.58 15.93 8.73
C ILE A 598 0.97 14.67 9.34
N ASN A 599 1.51 14.20 10.48
CA ASN A 599 1.02 13.00 11.14
C ASN A 599 -0.36 13.22 11.78
N TYR A 600 -0.65 14.43 12.27
CA TYR A 600 -2.00 14.79 12.73
C TYR A 600 -3.03 14.69 11.60
N CYS A 601 -2.72 15.21 10.40
CA CYS A 601 -3.60 15.06 9.25
C CYS A 601 -3.77 13.60 8.83
N ASN A 602 -2.69 12.81 8.78
CA ASN A 602 -2.79 11.39 8.48
C ASN A 602 -3.64 10.62 9.51
N GLU A 603 -3.51 10.94 10.81
CA GLU A 603 -4.34 10.38 11.87
C GLU A 603 -5.83 10.69 11.64
N ALA A 604 -6.16 11.93 11.26
CA ALA A 604 -7.53 12.37 10.99
C ALA A 604 -8.13 11.72 9.72
N LEU A 605 -7.34 11.59 8.65
CA LEU A 605 -7.75 10.87 7.44
C LEU A 605 -7.86 9.36 7.67
N GLN A 606 -7.02 8.79 8.54
CA GLN A 606 -7.12 7.38 8.92
C GLN A 606 -8.40 7.10 9.72
N GLN A 607 -8.81 8.02 10.58
CA GLN A 607 -10.10 7.93 11.29
C GLN A 607 -11.26 7.82 10.31
N GLN A 608 -11.29 8.71 9.31
CA GLN A 608 -12.29 8.72 8.25
C GLN A 608 -12.27 7.42 7.43
N PHE A 609 -11.07 6.94 7.09
CA PHE A 609 -10.88 5.69 6.37
C PHE A 609 -11.43 4.49 7.16
N ASN A 610 -11.13 4.38 8.46
CA ASN A 610 -11.65 3.31 9.31
C ASN A 610 -13.19 3.34 9.36
N ALA A 611 -13.78 4.53 9.53
CA ALA A 611 -15.23 4.70 9.53
C ALA A 611 -15.86 4.29 8.18
N PHE A 612 -15.22 4.64 7.06
CA PHE A 612 -15.70 4.27 5.73
C PHE A 612 -15.61 2.76 5.47
N VAL A 613 -14.47 2.13 5.72
CA VAL A 613 -14.27 0.68 5.49
C VAL A 613 -15.34 -0.09 6.26
N LEU A 614 -15.57 0.30 7.51
CA LEU A 614 -16.61 -0.28 8.34
C LEU A 614 -18.02 -0.08 7.77
N LYS A 615 -18.39 1.17 7.47
CA LYS A 615 -19.73 1.48 6.93
C LYS A 615 -20.00 0.74 5.62
N ASN A 616 -19.00 0.65 4.75
CA ASN A 616 -19.11 -0.06 3.48
C ASN A 616 -19.31 -1.57 3.67
N GLU A 617 -18.57 -2.16 4.61
CA GLU A 617 -18.70 -3.57 4.97
C GLU A 617 -20.09 -3.88 5.56
N GLN A 618 -20.58 -3.03 6.46
CA GLN A 618 -21.95 -3.12 7.01
C GLN A 618 -23.01 -2.99 5.93
N SER A 619 -22.85 -2.02 5.02
CA SER A 619 -23.78 -1.80 3.90
C SER A 619 -23.84 -3.00 2.95
N GLU A 620 -22.72 -3.70 2.74
CA GLU A 620 -22.69 -4.94 1.96
C GLU A 620 -23.47 -6.05 2.68
N TYR A 621 -23.32 -6.17 4.00
CA TYR A 621 -24.07 -7.15 4.79
C TYR A 621 -25.58 -6.90 4.75
N GLU A 622 -26.00 -5.64 4.86
CA GLU A 622 -27.40 -5.25 4.71
C GLU A 622 -27.95 -5.53 3.30
N ARG A 623 -27.16 -5.19 2.26
CA ARG A 623 -27.55 -5.43 0.85
C ARG A 623 -27.76 -6.92 0.58
N GLU A 624 -26.84 -7.75 1.06
CA GLU A 624 -26.88 -9.20 0.93
C GLU A 624 -27.87 -9.86 1.89
N GLY A 625 -28.38 -9.11 2.88
CA GLY A 625 -29.41 -9.56 3.82
C GLY A 625 -28.91 -10.61 4.81
N ILE A 626 -27.65 -10.51 5.23
CA ILE A 626 -27.01 -11.49 6.12
C ILE A 626 -27.02 -11.00 7.58
N ASP A 627 -27.02 -11.92 8.55
CA ASP A 627 -27.10 -11.62 9.98
C ASP A 627 -25.72 -11.21 10.53
N TRP A 628 -25.53 -9.94 10.88
CA TRP A 628 -24.26 -9.44 11.41
C TRP A 628 -24.42 -8.76 12.77
N SER A 629 -23.35 -8.81 13.56
CA SER A 629 -23.23 -8.15 14.87
C SER A 629 -22.21 -7.01 14.78
N PHE A 630 -22.42 -5.93 15.53
CA PHE A 630 -21.45 -4.84 15.61
C PHE A 630 -20.09 -5.39 16.05
N ILE A 631 -19.07 -5.14 15.25
CA ILE A 631 -17.68 -5.48 15.55
C ILE A 631 -17.10 -4.26 16.27
N ASP A 632 -16.36 -4.48 17.37
CA ASP A 632 -15.71 -3.40 18.10
C ASP A 632 -14.42 -2.99 17.36
N PHE A 633 -14.19 -1.69 17.19
CA PHE A 633 -13.10 -1.16 16.36
C PHE A 633 -12.21 -0.20 17.13
N PRO A 634 -10.87 -0.29 16.95
CA PRO A 634 -9.97 0.68 17.54
C PRO A 634 -10.14 2.04 16.86
N GLU A 635 -10.94 2.90 17.48
CA GLU A 635 -10.99 4.32 17.15
C GLU A 635 -9.71 5.01 17.62
N ASN A 636 -9.18 5.91 16.80
CA ASN A 636 -7.98 6.71 17.09
C ASN A 636 -8.33 8.13 17.56
N GLN A 637 -9.55 8.34 18.08
CA GLN A 637 -10.00 9.62 18.62
C GLN A 637 -9.12 10.08 19.80
N ASP A 638 -8.60 9.14 20.59
CA ASP A 638 -7.70 9.41 21.71
C ASP A 638 -6.39 10.11 21.27
N VAL A 639 -5.82 9.72 20.12
CA VAL A 639 -4.63 10.40 19.56
C VAL A 639 -4.98 11.78 19.03
N LEU A 640 -6.13 11.93 18.36
CA LEU A 640 -6.61 13.22 17.87
C LEU A 640 -6.87 14.19 19.03
N ASP A 641 -7.43 13.69 20.13
CA ASP A 641 -7.66 14.47 21.34
C ASP A 641 -6.34 14.88 22.01
N LEU A 642 -5.33 14.00 22.04
CA LEU A 642 -4.00 14.37 22.54
C LEU A 642 -3.41 15.56 21.76
N ILE A 643 -3.64 15.61 20.45
CA ILE A 643 -3.04 16.65 19.58
C ILE A 643 -3.89 17.94 19.60
N ASP A 644 -5.21 17.84 19.47
CA ASP A 644 -6.11 18.96 19.18
C ASP A 644 -7.30 19.11 20.14
N ASN A 645 -7.33 18.40 21.27
CA ASN A 645 -8.41 18.63 22.24
C ASN A 645 -8.33 20.06 22.80
N ARG A 646 -9.49 20.70 22.91
CA ARG A 646 -9.60 22.08 23.35
C ARG A 646 -9.10 22.23 24.79
N GLY A 647 -8.07 23.05 24.98
CA GLY A 647 -7.51 23.40 26.30
C GLY A 647 -6.51 22.39 26.89
N SER A 648 -6.35 21.21 26.28
CA SER A 648 -5.38 20.20 26.76
C SER A 648 -4.52 19.56 25.66
N GLY A 649 -4.88 19.72 24.39
CA GLY A 649 -4.14 19.19 23.25
C GLY A 649 -2.82 19.91 23.01
N LEU A 650 -1.85 19.20 22.41
CA LEU A 650 -0.51 19.72 22.10
C LEU A 650 -0.54 21.05 21.34
N LEU A 651 -1.41 21.18 20.32
CA LEU A 651 -1.53 22.42 19.53
C LEU A 651 -2.10 23.56 20.36
N CYS A 652 -3.07 23.29 21.24
CA CYS A 652 -3.62 24.31 22.14
C CYS A 652 -2.56 24.80 23.15
N ILE A 653 -1.77 23.88 23.72
CA ILE A 653 -0.66 24.23 24.61
C ILE A 653 0.36 25.09 23.87
N LEU A 654 0.69 24.74 22.63
CA LEU A 654 1.62 25.50 21.80
C LEU A 654 1.08 26.90 21.48
N ASP A 655 -0.21 27.01 21.14
CA ASP A 655 -0.87 28.29 20.86
C ASP A 655 -0.89 29.22 22.09
N ASP A 656 -1.16 28.67 23.27
CA ASP A 656 -1.14 29.43 24.53
C ASP A 656 0.27 29.90 24.86
N GLN A 657 1.29 29.05 24.66
CA GLN A 657 2.69 29.41 24.83
C GLN A 657 3.12 30.48 23.81
N CYS A 658 2.62 30.44 22.58
CA CYS A 658 2.92 31.46 21.56
C CYS A 658 2.36 32.84 21.93
N LYS A 659 1.21 32.90 22.61
CA LYS A 659 0.55 34.14 23.05
C LYS A 659 1.17 34.75 24.32
N ALA A 660 1.77 33.92 25.16
CA ALA A 660 2.39 34.39 26.40
C ALA A 660 3.76 35.06 26.14
N PRO A 661 4.05 36.22 26.74
CA PRO A 661 5.33 36.89 26.58
C PRO A 661 6.45 36.13 27.31
N GLY A 662 7.64 36.06 26.71
CA GLY A 662 8.84 35.47 27.33
C GLY A 662 8.89 33.93 27.39
N THR A 663 7.98 33.24 26.68
CA THR A 663 7.97 31.77 26.59
C THR A 663 9.10 31.25 25.69
N THR A 664 9.54 30.01 25.97
CA THR A 664 10.62 29.33 25.24
C THR A 664 10.21 27.90 24.90
N ASP A 665 10.86 27.27 23.93
CA ASP A 665 10.59 25.87 23.60
C ASP A 665 10.73 24.95 24.83
N ARG A 666 11.58 25.32 25.79
CA ARG A 666 11.73 24.64 27.07
C ARG A 666 10.49 24.77 27.95
N SER A 667 9.87 25.95 28.05
CA SER A 667 8.63 26.12 28.81
C SER A 667 7.51 25.31 28.18
N PHE A 668 7.41 25.33 26.85
CA PHE A 668 6.46 24.50 26.11
C PHE A 668 6.67 23.00 26.37
N ALA A 669 7.90 22.49 26.24
CA ALA A 669 8.20 21.07 26.46
C ALA A 669 7.82 20.59 27.88
N LEU A 670 8.12 21.40 28.89
CA LEU A 670 7.79 21.08 30.28
C LEU A 670 6.28 21.09 30.53
N ASP A 671 5.55 22.05 29.95
CA ASP A 671 4.09 22.10 30.03
C ASP A 671 3.44 20.89 29.38
N VAL A 672 3.92 20.48 28.19
CA VAL A 672 3.47 19.26 27.51
C VAL A 672 3.70 18.03 28.40
N MET A 673 4.90 17.87 28.96
CA MET A 673 5.19 16.74 29.84
C MET A 673 4.33 16.73 31.10
N ASN A 674 4.04 17.90 31.68
CA ASN A 674 3.21 17.99 32.87
C ASN A 674 1.73 17.70 32.59
N LYS A 675 1.19 18.22 31.48
CA LYS A 675 -0.22 18.09 31.11
C LYS A 675 -0.55 16.73 30.46
N CYS A 676 0.35 16.17 29.66
CA CYS A 676 0.10 14.98 28.85
C CYS A 676 0.66 13.67 29.44
N LYS A 677 1.45 13.69 30.54
CA LYS A 677 2.11 12.48 31.10
C LYS A 677 1.21 11.27 31.36
N ASN A 678 -0.06 11.49 31.68
CA ASN A 678 -1.00 10.43 32.03
C ASN A 678 -1.80 9.93 30.82
N HIS A 679 -1.60 10.52 29.64
CA HIS A 679 -2.33 10.15 28.44
C HIS A 679 -1.80 8.83 27.88
N PRO A 680 -2.66 7.84 27.53
CA PRO A 680 -2.22 6.52 27.06
C PRO A 680 -1.39 6.57 25.77
N ARG A 681 -1.58 7.62 24.97
CA ARG A 681 -0.87 7.85 23.69
C ARG A 681 0.34 8.77 23.78
N PHE A 682 0.75 9.15 24.99
CA PHE A 682 1.91 10.01 25.22
C PHE A 682 2.97 9.26 26.02
N SER A 683 4.23 9.38 25.62
CA SER A 683 5.36 8.89 26.41
C SER A 683 6.56 9.83 26.32
N ALA A 684 7.32 9.93 27.41
CA ALA A 684 8.60 10.63 27.44
C ALA A 684 9.49 9.96 28.50
N ASP A 685 10.60 9.38 28.07
CA ASP A 685 11.60 8.84 28.99
C ASP A 685 12.48 9.96 29.60
N ARG A 686 13.27 9.65 30.64
CA ARG A 686 14.12 10.64 31.30
C ARG A 686 15.15 11.30 30.36
N LYS A 687 15.64 10.58 29.35
CA LYS A 687 16.61 11.09 28.38
C LYS A 687 15.93 12.04 27.39
N GLN A 688 14.73 11.69 26.92
CA GLN A 688 13.88 12.50 26.06
C GLN A 688 13.49 13.79 26.78
N THR A 689 13.06 13.71 28.05
CA THR A 689 12.75 14.89 28.86
C THR A 689 13.95 15.84 28.97
N ALA A 690 15.15 15.31 29.24
CA ALA A 690 16.36 16.13 29.31
C ALA A 690 16.72 16.80 27.97
N ARG A 691 16.32 16.19 26.85
CA ARG A 691 16.54 16.70 25.48
C ARG A 691 15.36 17.51 24.94
N LEU A 692 14.33 17.79 25.74
CA LEU A 692 13.09 18.46 25.32
C LEU A 692 12.38 17.72 24.17
N GLN A 693 12.29 16.40 24.31
CA GLN A 693 11.66 15.50 23.35
C GLN A 693 10.49 14.75 23.99
N PHE A 694 9.51 14.37 23.17
CA PHE A 694 8.39 13.53 23.57
C PHE A 694 8.00 12.57 22.45
N SER A 695 7.23 11.54 22.78
CA SER A 695 6.74 10.55 21.84
C SER A 695 5.21 10.47 21.85
N VAL A 696 4.62 10.41 20.64
CA VAL A 696 3.19 10.18 20.42
C VAL A 696 2.99 8.81 19.78
N HIS A 697 2.04 8.04 20.31
CA HIS A 697 1.69 6.72 19.80
C HIS A 697 0.56 6.83 18.78
N HIS A 698 0.92 7.03 17.52
CA HIS A 698 0.00 7.09 16.38
C HIS A 698 -0.50 5.70 15.98
N TYR A 699 -1.48 5.62 15.06
CA TYR A 699 -1.92 4.34 14.48
C TYR A 699 -0.78 3.57 13.79
N ALA A 700 0.19 4.29 13.21
CA ALA A 700 1.34 3.72 12.52
C ALA A 700 2.46 3.24 13.47
N GLY A 701 2.47 3.73 14.72
CA GLY A 701 3.53 3.47 15.69
C GLY A 701 3.92 4.68 16.52
N ALA A 702 4.94 4.52 17.36
CA ALA A 702 5.47 5.60 18.19
C ALA A 702 6.41 6.51 17.37
N VAL A 703 6.13 7.83 17.35
CA VAL A 703 6.97 8.84 16.70
C VAL A 703 7.53 9.78 17.76
N GLN A 704 8.83 10.09 17.68
CA GLN A 704 9.53 10.97 18.60
C GLN A 704 9.70 12.37 18.00
N TYR A 705 9.25 13.40 18.71
CA TYR A 705 9.30 14.80 18.31
C TYR A 705 10.29 15.60 19.16
N SER A 706 10.99 16.53 18.52
CA SER A 706 11.86 17.52 19.17
C SER A 706 11.16 18.86 19.26
N THR A 707 11.03 19.45 20.45
CA THR A 707 10.33 20.74 20.61
C THR A 707 11.14 21.95 20.13
N GLN A 708 12.37 21.75 19.67
CA GLN A 708 13.25 22.82 19.22
C GLN A 708 12.63 23.60 18.05
N GLY A 709 12.50 24.91 18.20
CA GLY A 709 11.93 25.82 17.22
C GLY A 709 10.40 25.79 17.14
N PHE A 710 9.68 25.05 17.99
CA PHE A 710 8.22 24.93 17.88
C PHE A 710 7.50 26.26 18.07
N ILE A 711 7.88 27.07 19.06
CA ILE A 711 7.21 28.36 19.31
C ILE A 711 7.44 29.32 18.14
N GLU A 712 8.68 29.41 17.66
CA GLU A 712 9.05 30.26 16.53
C GLU A 712 8.29 29.86 15.27
N LYS A 713 8.30 28.55 14.94
CA LYS A 713 7.63 28.00 13.77
C LYS A 713 6.11 28.17 13.84
N ASN A 714 5.51 28.09 15.02
CA ASN A 714 4.07 28.24 15.18
C ASN A 714 3.60 29.71 15.16
N ARG A 715 4.47 30.65 15.54
CA ARG A 715 4.18 32.09 15.42
C ARG A 715 4.13 32.54 13.96
N ASP A 716 5.08 32.10 13.13
CA ASP A 716 5.27 32.50 11.71
C ASP A 716 4.95 33.98 11.45
N GLU A 717 5.41 34.85 12.36
CA GLU A 717 5.08 36.27 12.32
C GLU A 717 5.98 37.02 11.35
N LEU A 718 5.37 37.64 10.34
CA LEU A 718 6.02 38.71 9.58
C LEU A 718 6.03 39.99 10.45
N PRO A 719 7.20 40.66 10.62
CA PRO A 719 7.26 41.96 11.27
C PRO A 719 6.29 42.96 10.61
N LYS A 720 5.66 43.83 11.41
CA LYS A 720 4.67 44.80 10.91
C LYS A 720 5.29 45.72 9.87
N GLU A 721 6.51 46.16 10.15
CA GLU A 721 7.33 47.03 9.34
C GLU A 721 7.67 46.37 7.99
N ALA A 722 7.87 45.06 7.95
CA ALA A 722 8.09 44.30 6.72
C ALA A 722 6.82 44.17 5.86
N CYS A 723 5.63 44.12 6.48
CA CYS A 723 4.36 44.17 5.74
C CYS A 723 4.12 45.57 5.14
N GLU A 724 4.33 46.62 5.94
CA GLU A 724 4.21 48.01 5.50
C GLU A 724 5.17 48.34 4.35
N LEU A 725 6.40 47.78 4.39
CA LEU A 725 7.38 47.87 3.31
C LEU A 725 6.83 47.33 1.99
N LEU A 726 6.24 46.12 1.99
CA LEU A 726 5.70 45.52 0.77
C LEU A 726 4.48 46.29 0.26
N GLN A 727 3.64 46.83 1.15
CA GLN A 727 2.49 47.66 0.77
C GLN A 727 2.90 49.02 0.17
N ALA A 728 4.02 49.58 0.62
CA ALA A 728 4.59 50.82 0.10
C ALA A 728 5.40 50.63 -1.19
N SER A 729 5.54 49.39 -1.68
CA SER A 729 6.32 49.08 -2.88
C SER A 729 5.81 49.86 -4.10
N THR A 730 6.75 50.35 -4.90
CA THR A 730 6.46 50.95 -6.21
C THR A 730 6.08 49.91 -7.27
N ASN A 731 6.41 48.63 -7.04
CA ASN A 731 6.07 47.52 -7.93
C ASN A 731 4.60 47.09 -7.69
N PRO A 732 3.69 47.24 -8.68
CA PRO A 732 2.28 46.87 -8.53
C PRO A 732 2.06 45.40 -8.15
N PHE A 733 2.90 44.49 -8.67
CA PHE A 733 2.79 43.07 -8.39
C PHE A 733 3.13 42.76 -6.93
N ILE A 734 4.18 43.38 -6.38
CA ILE A 734 4.57 43.21 -4.98
C ILE A 734 3.51 43.79 -4.03
N ARG A 735 2.91 44.94 -4.37
CA ARG A 735 1.77 45.48 -3.62
C ARG A 735 0.59 44.52 -3.62
N HIS A 736 0.29 43.90 -4.76
CA HIS A 736 -0.77 42.90 -4.84
C HIS A 736 -0.48 41.69 -3.94
N LEU A 737 0.77 41.20 -3.90
CA LEU A 737 1.16 40.17 -2.92
C LEU A 737 1.00 40.67 -1.47
N ALA A 738 1.34 41.93 -1.18
CA ALA A 738 1.14 42.53 0.14
C ALA A 738 -0.36 42.59 0.54
N ASP A 739 -1.24 42.88 -0.42
CA ASP A 739 -2.69 42.88 -0.21
C ASP A 739 -3.21 41.47 0.08
N ILE A 740 -2.70 40.43 -0.58
CA ILE A 740 -3.05 39.04 -0.27
C ILE A 740 -2.60 38.68 1.14
N ILE A 741 -1.42 39.12 1.58
CA ILE A 741 -0.93 38.92 2.96
C ILE A 741 -1.91 39.55 3.96
N GLU A 742 -2.33 40.80 3.72
CA GLU A 742 -3.23 41.52 4.64
C GLU A 742 -4.67 41.00 4.60
N PHE A 743 -5.18 40.62 3.43
CA PHE A 743 -6.50 39.98 3.28
C PHE A 743 -6.53 38.65 4.05
N THR A 744 -5.49 37.84 3.89
CA THR A 744 -5.34 36.60 4.64
C THR A 744 -5.26 36.89 6.14
N ARG A 745 -4.61 37.99 6.56
CA ARG A 745 -4.55 38.41 7.98
C ARG A 745 -5.90 38.90 8.53
N THR A 746 -6.73 39.55 7.73
CA THR A 746 -8.00 40.18 8.15
C THR A 746 -9.20 39.23 8.11
N GLN A 747 -9.30 38.34 7.13
CA GLN A 747 -10.29 37.23 7.12
C GLN A 747 -10.14 36.33 8.36
N ARG A 748 -8.92 36.20 8.89
CA ARG A 748 -8.62 35.50 10.16
C ARG A 748 -9.25 36.17 11.40
N ALA A 749 -9.63 37.45 11.33
CA ALA A 749 -10.21 38.19 12.46
C ALA A 749 -11.76 38.23 12.47
N SER A 750 -12.42 38.03 11.32
CA SER A 750 -13.86 38.28 11.15
C SER A 750 -14.76 37.04 11.29
N SER A 751 -14.21 35.83 11.45
CA SER A 751 -14.98 34.56 11.51
C SER A 751 -15.74 34.29 12.83
N LYS A 752 -15.99 35.32 13.65
CA LYS A 752 -16.93 35.25 14.80
C LYS A 752 -18.07 36.27 14.63
N PRO A 753 -19.27 35.86 14.18
CA PRO A 753 -20.47 36.65 14.41
C PRO A 753 -20.93 36.44 15.86
N ASN A 754 -21.15 37.55 16.58
CA ASN A 754 -21.70 37.67 17.93
C ASN A 754 -20.80 37.33 19.14
N ALA A 755 -20.04 38.32 19.62
CA ALA A 755 -19.90 38.60 21.05
C ALA A 755 -19.42 40.05 21.29
N LEU A 756 -20.19 40.82 22.06
CA LEU A 756 -19.99 42.22 22.46
C LEU A 756 -18.77 42.47 23.38
N THR A 757 -17.70 41.69 23.29
CA THR A 757 -16.49 41.89 24.11
C THR A 757 -15.29 42.17 23.23
N ARG A 758 -14.92 43.46 23.13
CA ARG A 758 -13.57 43.91 22.75
C ARG A 758 -12.57 43.22 23.68
N ARG A 759 -11.92 42.15 23.21
CA ARG A 759 -10.75 41.54 23.86
C ARG A 759 -9.74 41.20 22.77
N ASN A 760 -8.66 41.99 22.77
CA ASN A 760 -7.35 41.84 22.13
C ASN A 760 -7.25 40.99 20.86
N ASP A 761 -6.81 41.66 19.79
CA ASP A 761 -6.39 41.16 18.48
C ASP A 761 -5.27 40.09 18.57
N ALA A 762 -5.59 38.91 19.08
CA ALA A 762 -4.63 37.81 19.13
C ALA A 762 -4.55 37.15 17.75
N LYS A 763 -3.40 37.34 17.06
CA LYS A 763 -3.06 36.75 15.77
C LYS A 763 -3.20 35.21 15.82
N GLU A 764 -3.75 34.62 14.76
CA GLU A 764 -3.89 33.17 14.61
C GLU A 764 -2.53 32.53 14.31
N THR A 765 -2.21 31.42 14.98
CA THR A 765 -0.96 30.66 14.83
C THR A 765 -1.02 29.70 13.63
N VAL A 766 0.13 29.20 13.19
CA VAL A 766 0.20 28.18 12.11
C VAL A 766 -0.59 26.92 12.47
N GLY A 767 -0.51 26.46 13.72
CA GLY A 767 -1.25 25.30 14.22
C GLY A 767 -2.76 25.52 14.20
N ALA A 768 -3.23 26.73 14.52
CA ALA A 768 -4.64 27.08 14.44
C ALA A 768 -5.13 27.16 12.99
N GLU A 769 -4.35 27.76 12.08
CA GLU A 769 -4.65 27.79 10.65
C GLU A 769 -4.72 26.36 10.09
N PHE A 770 -3.74 25.53 10.42
CA PHE A 770 -3.69 24.15 9.96
C PHE A 770 -4.90 23.35 10.43
N ARG A 771 -5.28 23.49 11.70
CA ARG A 771 -6.49 22.87 12.22
C ARG A 771 -7.75 23.31 11.47
N ARG A 772 -7.86 24.59 11.12
CA ARG A 772 -8.99 25.10 10.34
C ARG A 772 -9.00 24.47 8.94
N GLN A 773 -7.87 24.50 8.23
CA GLN A 773 -7.72 23.88 6.91
C GLN A 773 -8.07 22.38 6.93
N LEU A 774 -7.60 21.64 7.94
CA LEU A 774 -7.90 20.21 8.07
C LEU A 774 -9.38 19.96 8.36
N ARG A 775 -10.03 20.82 9.16
CA ARG A 775 -11.47 20.76 9.41
C ARG A 775 -12.27 21.04 8.15
N ASP A 776 -11.87 22.05 7.37
CA ASP A 776 -12.52 22.41 6.11
C ASP A 776 -12.38 21.26 5.09
N LEU A 777 -11.18 20.71 4.96
CA LEU A 777 -10.91 19.53 4.12
C LEU A 777 -11.76 18.32 4.53
N ARG A 778 -11.77 17.98 5.83
CA ARG A 778 -12.62 16.90 6.35
C ARG A 778 -14.10 17.17 6.11
N GLY A 779 -14.54 18.40 6.33
CA GLY A 779 -15.90 18.84 6.07
C GLY A 779 -16.32 18.59 4.63
N LYS A 780 -15.43 18.73 3.65
CA LYS A 780 -15.71 18.37 2.25
C LYS A 780 -15.74 16.86 2.04
N ILE A 781 -14.68 16.15 2.43
CA ILE A 781 -14.54 14.72 2.12
C ILE A 781 -15.58 13.88 2.86
N ASP A 782 -15.99 14.25 4.08
CA ASP A 782 -16.96 13.50 4.89
C ASP A 782 -18.36 13.42 4.24
N HIS A 783 -18.69 14.35 3.33
CA HIS A 783 -19.95 14.33 2.56
C HIS A 783 -19.82 13.65 1.19
N MET A 784 -18.59 13.38 0.74
CA MET A 784 -18.29 12.71 -0.53
C MET A 784 -18.24 11.19 -0.34
N THR A 785 -18.44 10.44 -1.42
CA THR A 785 -18.22 8.98 -1.41
C THR A 785 -16.73 8.68 -1.68
N PRO A 786 -15.96 8.15 -0.72
CA PRO A 786 -14.52 8.03 -0.88
C PRO A 786 -14.09 6.73 -1.57
N HIS A 787 -13.00 6.84 -2.33
CA HIS A 787 -12.27 5.75 -2.99
C HIS A 787 -10.79 5.87 -2.64
N TYR A 788 -10.15 4.78 -2.20
CA TYR A 788 -8.80 4.84 -1.65
C TYR A 788 -7.76 4.21 -2.56
N VAL A 789 -6.65 4.93 -2.78
CA VAL A 789 -5.45 4.41 -3.44
C VAL A 789 -4.24 4.62 -2.52
N ARG A 790 -3.59 3.53 -2.11
CA ARG A 790 -2.35 3.56 -1.32
C ARG A 790 -1.17 3.21 -2.21
N CYS A 791 -0.31 4.19 -2.43
CA CYS A 791 0.93 4.06 -3.19
C CYS A 791 2.06 3.58 -2.28
N LEU A 792 2.78 2.54 -2.71
CA LEU A 792 3.88 1.92 -1.99
C LEU A 792 5.19 2.04 -2.78
N LYS A 793 6.28 2.33 -2.07
CA LYS A 793 7.64 2.40 -2.63
C LYS A 793 8.34 1.07 -2.37
N PRO A 794 8.81 0.34 -3.40
CA PRO A 794 9.38 -0.98 -3.19
C PRO A 794 10.80 -0.96 -2.62
N ASN A 795 11.56 0.12 -2.80
CA ASN A 795 12.90 0.26 -2.25
C ASN A 795 13.31 1.73 -2.16
N ASP A 796 14.17 2.07 -1.20
CA ASP A 796 14.67 3.44 -1.00
C ASP A 796 15.78 3.84 -1.98
N GLU A 797 16.41 2.87 -2.63
CA GLU A 797 17.47 3.07 -3.63
C GLU A 797 16.96 3.64 -4.96
N LEU A 798 15.63 3.67 -5.15
CA LEU A 798 14.96 4.15 -6.37
C LEU A 798 15.32 3.33 -7.62
N VAL A 799 15.62 2.04 -7.44
CA VAL A 799 16.03 1.14 -8.52
C VAL A 799 14.91 0.19 -8.91
N GLN A 800 14.84 -0.12 -10.20
CA GLN A 800 13.88 -1.08 -10.76
C GLN A 800 14.16 -2.52 -10.29
N ASN A 801 13.12 -3.35 -10.21
CA ASN A 801 13.21 -4.80 -9.90
C ASN A 801 13.83 -5.12 -8.53
N HIS A 802 13.81 -4.18 -7.59
CA HIS A 802 14.25 -4.39 -6.21
C HIS A 802 13.06 -4.21 -5.27
N PHE A 803 12.86 -5.16 -4.36
CA PHE A 803 11.75 -5.18 -3.41
C PHE A 803 12.30 -5.40 -2.00
N ASP A 804 12.19 -4.38 -1.16
CA ASP A 804 12.54 -4.43 0.24
C ASP A 804 11.30 -4.78 1.08
N ARG A 805 11.31 -6.01 1.61
CA ARG A 805 10.21 -6.53 2.43
C ARG A 805 10.00 -5.73 3.71
N ALA A 806 11.07 -5.25 4.33
CA ALA A 806 10.97 -4.47 5.56
C ALA A 806 10.34 -3.11 5.31
N ALA A 807 10.81 -2.40 4.28
CA ALA A 807 10.26 -1.10 3.90
C ALA A 807 8.78 -1.19 3.50
N ILE A 808 8.40 -2.22 2.73
CA ILE A 808 7.00 -2.44 2.35
C ILE A 808 6.14 -2.77 3.57
N ALA A 809 6.61 -3.63 4.48
CA ALA A 809 5.87 -3.95 5.69
C ALA A 809 5.63 -2.73 6.59
N GLU A 810 6.64 -1.88 6.75
CA GLU A 810 6.51 -0.61 7.47
C GLU A 810 5.48 0.30 6.80
N GLN A 811 5.53 0.46 5.47
CA GLN A 811 4.53 1.23 4.74
C GLN A 811 3.11 0.65 4.84
N LEU A 812 2.94 -0.67 4.87
CA LEU A 812 1.62 -1.31 5.06
C LEU A 812 1.04 -1.04 6.46
N ARG A 813 1.89 -0.96 7.49
CA ARG A 813 1.50 -0.52 8.84
C ARG A 813 1.14 0.97 8.84
N CYS A 814 2.02 1.82 8.32
CA CYS A 814 1.83 3.27 8.23
C CYS A 814 0.67 3.66 7.30
N GLY A 815 0.30 2.83 6.34
CA GLY A 815 -0.86 3.04 5.46
C GLY A 815 -2.19 2.55 6.05
N GLY A 816 -2.16 1.96 7.26
CA GLY A 816 -3.34 1.39 7.91
C GLY A 816 -3.93 0.17 7.18
N ILE A 817 -3.21 -0.40 6.22
CA ILE A 817 -3.68 -1.50 5.38
C ILE A 817 -3.83 -2.77 6.20
N LEU A 818 -2.88 -3.06 7.09
CA LEU A 818 -2.95 -4.25 7.92
C LEU A 818 -4.13 -4.19 8.91
N GLU A 819 -4.46 -3.01 9.42
CA GLU A 819 -5.65 -2.83 10.27
C GLU A 819 -6.94 -2.95 9.46
N ALA A 820 -7.03 -2.34 8.27
CA ALA A 820 -8.20 -2.52 7.39
C ALA A 820 -8.41 -3.98 7.00
N VAL A 821 -7.32 -4.69 6.73
CA VAL A 821 -7.33 -6.13 6.48
C VAL A 821 -7.83 -6.89 7.71
N ARG A 822 -7.37 -6.55 8.93
CA ARG A 822 -7.89 -7.15 10.16
C ARG A 822 -9.37 -6.87 10.37
N VAL A 823 -9.84 -5.66 10.06
CA VAL A 823 -11.25 -5.26 10.10
C VAL A 823 -12.08 -6.13 9.15
N ALA A 824 -11.68 -6.21 7.88
CA ALA A 824 -12.32 -7.08 6.91
C ALA A 824 -12.32 -8.56 7.37
N ARG A 825 -11.30 -8.97 8.15
CA ARG A 825 -11.25 -10.32 8.71
C ARG A 825 -12.15 -10.56 9.92
N ALA A 826 -12.39 -9.55 10.75
CA ALA A 826 -13.27 -9.65 11.90
C ALA A 826 -14.74 -9.84 11.48
N GLY A 827 -15.09 -9.33 10.30
CA GLY A 827 -16.34 -9.65 9.60
C GLY A 827 -16.30 -11.00 8.88
N PHE A 828 -17.07 -11.12 7.80
CA PHE A 828 -17.05 -12.26 6.90
C PHE A 828 -15.91 -12.13 5.90
N SER A 829 -14.71 -12.38 6.43
CA SER A 829 -13.40 -12.29 5.76
C SER A 829 -13.32 -12.86 4.35
N ASN A 830 -14.04 -13.96 4.10
CA ASN A 830 -13.98 -14.69 2.86
C ASN A 830 -15.38 -14.75 2.29
N HIS A 831 -15.56 -14.22 1.09
CA HIS A 831 -16.82 -14.36 0.38
C HIS A 831 -16.60 -14.79 -1.07
N TYR A 832 -17.44 -15.71 -1.50
CA TYR A 832 -17.37 -16.28 -2.84
C TYR A 832 -18.70 -16.06 -3.52
N SER A 833 -18.69 -15.66 -4.80
CA SER A 833 -19.88 -15.84 -5.62
C SER A 833 -20.31 -17.30 -5.58
N HIS A 834 -21.62 -17.55 -5.72
CA HIS A 834 -22.15 -18.91 -5.69
C HIS A 834 -21.41 -19.86 -6.66
N SER A 835 -21.08 -19.38 -7.86
CA SER A 835 -20.32 -20.16 -8.85
C SER A 835 -18.88 -20.48 -8.43
N ASN A 836 -18.17 -19.51 -7.86
CA ASN A 836 -16.78 -19.71 -7.41
C ASN A 836 -16.71 -20.65 -6.21
N PHE A 837 -17.66 -20.54 -5.28
CA PHE A 837 -17.75 -21.41 -4.11
C PHE A 837 -17.93 -22.88 -4.53
N VAL A 838 -18.89 -23.15 -5.42
CA VAL A 838 -19.14 -24.49 -5.96
C VAL A 838 -17.89 -25.02 -6.67
N ARG A 839 -17.29 -24.23 -7.57
CA ARG A 839 -16.10 -24.66 -8.30
C ARG A 839 -14.95 -25.06 -7.37
N ARG A 840 -14.76 -24.32 -6.27
CA ARG A 840 -13.66 -24.53 -5.32
C ARG A 840 -13.89 -25.71 -4.39
N TYR A 841 -15.10 -25.86 -3.83
CA TYR A 841 -15.38 -26.79 -2.73
C TYR A 841 -16.20 -28.02 -3.12
N ARG A 842 -16.71 -28.12 -4.37
CA ARG A 842 -17.45 -29.31 -4.83
C ARG A 842 -16.70 -30.62 -4.65
N THR A 843 -15.36 -30.60 -4.71
CA THR A 843 -14.51 -31.79 -4.60
C THR A 843 -14.65 -32.46 -3.23
N LEU A 844 -14.90 -31.68 -2.19
CA LEU A 844 -15.12 -32.16 -0.83
C LEU A 844 -16.41 -32.96 -0.67
N VAL A 845 -17.42 -32.68 -1.50
CA VAL A 845 -18.78 -33.23 -1.39
C VAL A 845 -19.22 -33.93 -2.68
N TRP A 846 -18.26 -34.35 -3.51
CA TRP A 846 -18.53 -34.89 -4.84
C TRP A 846 -19.39 -36.15 -4.81
N LYS A 847 -19.20 -37.02 -3.82
CA LYS A 847 -19.94 -38.29 -3.71
C LYS A 847 -21.42 -38.04 -3.45
N GLU A 848 -21.70 -37.10 -2.56
CA GLU A 848 -23.02 -36.67 -2.13
C GLU A 848 -23.72 -35.89 -3.26
N MET A 849 -22.98 -34.99 -3.93
CA MET A 849 -23.49 -34.26 -5.10
C MET A 849 -23.81 -35.17 -6.29
N LYS A 850 -23.01 -36.21 -6.55
CA LYS A 850 -23.22 -37.13 -7.68
C LYS A 850 -24.58 -37.83 -7.60
N VAL A 851 -25.06 -38.14 -6.40
CA VAL A 851 -26.40 -38.71 -6.16
C VAL A 851 -27.49 -37.67 -6.41
N SER A 852 -27.29 -36.42 -5.95
CA SER A 852 -28.23 -35.31 -6.15
C SER A 852 -28.38 -34.93 -7.62
N ILE A 853 -27.28 -34.89 -8.38
CA ILE A 853 -27.27 -34.56 -9.82
C ILE A 853 -27.97 -35.63 -10.66
N ARG A 854 -27.78 -36.92 -10.33
CA ARG A 854 -28.40 -38.05 -11.06
C ARG A 854 -29.94 -38.05 -10.97
N ASN A 855 -30.49 -37.37 -9.97
CA ASN A 855 -31.93 -37.27 -9.72
C ASN A 855 -32.59 -35.99 -10.29
N ARG A 856 -31.85 -35.09 -10.97
CA ARG A 856 -32.40 -33.84 -11.54
C ARG A 856 -32.92 -34.04 -12.98
N LYS A 857 -34.15 -33.59 -13.25
CA LYS A 857 -34.81 -33.60 -14.58
C LYS A 857 -34.60 -32.33 -15.43
N SER A 858 -33.83 -31.34 -14.97
CA SER A 858 -33.66 -30.03 -15.64
C SER A 858 -32.18 -29.69 -15.89
N THR A 859 -31.89 -29.13 -17.07
CA THR A 859 -30.55 -28.89 -17.64
C THR A 859 -29.93 -27.52 -17.36
N VAL A 860 -30.59 -26.64 -16.60
CA VAL A 860 -29.99 -25.35 -16.20
C VAL A 860 -29.88 -25.30 -14.68
N ALA A 861 -28.67 -25.54 -14.16
CA ALA A 861 -28.38 -25.45 -12.75
C ALA A 861 -28.31 -23.96 -12.36
N ASP A 862 -29.23 -23.51 -11.50
CA ASP A 862 -29.08 -22.24 -10.79
C ASP A 862 -27.86 -22.35 -9.86
N PRO A 863 -26.79 -21.55 -10.07
CA PRO A 863 -25.58 -21.59 -9.25
C PRO A 863 -25.86 -21.38 -7.76
N SER A 864 -26.89 -20.62 -7.41
CA SER A 864 -27.30 -20.36 -6.02
C SER A 864 -27.75 -21.63 -5.32
N ARG A 865 -28.60 -22.42 -6.00
CA ARG A 865 -29.15 -23.67 -5.47
C ARG A 865 -28.09 -24.76 -5.33
N GLU A 866 -27.21 -24.88 -6.32
CA GLU A 866 -26.08 -25.81 -6.26
C GLU A 866 -25.12 -25.45 -5.13
N CYS A 867 -24.85 -24.16 -4.95
CA CYS A 867 -24.04 -23.65 -3.85
C CYS A 867 -24.64 -24.01 -2.48
N MET A 868 -25.94 -23.84 -2.30
CA MET A 868 -26.63 -24.19 -1.05
C MET A 868 -26.57 -25.69 -0.74
N GLU A 869 -26.64 -26.55 -1.76
CA GLU A 869 -26.43 -28.01 -1.59
C GLU A 869 -25.01 -28.35 -1.17
N VAL A 870 -23.99 -27.70 -1.76
CA VAL A 870 -22.59 -27.87 -1.36
C VAL A 870 -22.39 -27.46 0.09
N ILE A 871 -22.91 -26.29 0.49
CA ILE A 871 -22.82 -25.80 1.87
C ILE A 871 -23.46 -26.78 2.85
N LYS A 872 -24.64 -27.31 2.52
CA LYS A 872 -25.34 -28.28 3.37
C LYS A 872 -24.47 -29.49 3.69
N HIS A 873 -23.93 -30.13 2.67
CA HIS A 873 -23.10 -31.32 2.84
C HIS A 873 -21.76 -31.02 3.51
N LEU A 874 -21.20 -29.82 3.29
CA LEU A 874 -20.02 -29.38 4.04
C LEU A 874 -20.32 -29.24 5.53
N CYS A 875 -21.47 -28.66 5.90
CA CYS A 875 -21.86 -28.52 7.30
C CYS A 875 -22.09 -29.87 7.97
N GLU A 876 -22.74 -30.82 7.29
CA GLU A 876 -22.91 -32.19 7.77
C GLU A 876 -21.55 -32.85 8.05
N LYS A 877 -20.56 -32.66 7.17
CA LYS A 877 -19.20 -33.19 7.40
C LYS A 877 -18.49 -32.52 8.56
N ILE A 878 -18.56 -31.20 8.67
CA ILE A 878 -17.93 -30.44 9.76
C ILE A 878 -18.51 -30.87 11.11
N SER A 879 -19.84 -30.99 11.22
CA SER A 879 -20.53 -31.42 12.43
C SER A 879 -20.25 -32.89 12.80
N ASN A 880 -19.85 -33.72 11.85
CA ASN A 880 -19.46 -35.12 12.10
C ASN A 880 -17.99 -35.24 12.53
N ASP A 881 -17.08 -34.45 11.93
CA ASP A 881 -15.67 -34.35 12.37
C ASP A 881 -15.61 -33.89 13.84
N ASP A 882 -16.41 -32.89 14.25
CA ASP A 882 -16.46 -32.42 15.65
C ASP A 882 -16.95 -33.48 16.64
N LYS A 883 -17.76 -34.45 16.18
CA LYS A 883 -18.24 -35.55 17.02
C LYS A 883 -17.22 -36.68 17.11
N GLU A 884 -16.48 -36.96 16.04
CA GLU A 884 -15.39 -37.94 16.03
C GLU A 884 -14.19 -37.47 16.88
N ASP A 885 -13.89 -36.18 16.89
CA ASP A 885 -12.86 -35.60 17.77
C ASP A 885 -13.29 -35.60 19.25
N ALA A 886 -14.59 -35.47 19.54
CA ALA A 886 -15.13 -35.55 20.90
C ALA A 886 -15.17 -36.98 21.45
N THR A 887 -15.34 -38.00 20.60
CA THR A 887 -15.35 -39.42 21.03
C THR A 887 -13.96 -40.05 21.08
N ASN A 888 -12.98 -39.54 20.32
CA ASN A 888 -11.58 -39.98 20.37
C ASN A 888 -10.73 -39.19 21.40
N GLY A 889 -11.34 -38.24 22.11
CA GLY A 889 -10.67 -37.25 22.95
C GLY A 889 -10.79 -37.47 24.45
N GLU A 890 -10.57 -38.69 24.99
CA GLU A 890 -10.30 -38.85 26.43
C GLU A 890 -8.86 -38.46 26.83
N ASN A 891 -8.08 -37.87 25.91
CA ASN A 891 -6.78 -37.24 26.20
C ASN A 891 -6.58 -35.90 25.49
N ASN A 892 -7.62 -35.07 25.35
CA ASN A 892 -7.48 -33.68 24.89
C ASN A 892 -8.17 -32.69 25.85
N ILE A 893 -7.38 -31.70 26.28
CA ILE A 893 -7.76 -30.64 27.21
C ILE A 893 -8.91 -29.82 26.62
N THR A 894 -10.05 -29.85 27.29
CA THR A 894 -11.20 -28.98 27.03
C THR A 894 -10.80 -27.52 27.27
N ILE A 895 -10.64 -26.72 26.21
CA ILE A 895 -10.62 -25.26 26.33
C ILE A 895 -12.07 -24.79 26.47
N THR A 896 -12.53 -24.66 27.71
CA THR A 896 -13.69 -23.81 28.01
C THR A 896 -13.36 -22.36 27.62
N PRO A 897 -14.26 -21.62 26.93
CA PRO A 897 -14.07 -20.20 26.73
C PRO A 897 -14.14 -19.53 28.11
N SER A 898 -13.00 -19.02 28.58
CA SER A 898 -12.95 -18.23 29.81
C SER A 898 -13.62 -16.88 29.57
N ALA A 899 -14.94 -16.85 29.78
CA ALA A 899 -15.66 -15.64 30.09
C ALA A 899 -15.22 -15.17 31.49
N THR A 900 -14.15 -14.40 31.57
CA THR A 900 -13.90 -13.54 32.73
C THR A 900 -13.27 -12.24 32.27
N VAL A 901 -14.08 -11.40 31.63
CA VAL A 901 -13.86 -9.95 31.66
C VAL A 901 -14.01 -9.56 33.13
N LYS A 902 -12.89 -9.25 33.79
CA LYS A 902 -12.91 -8.62 35.12
C LYS A 902 -13.60 -7.26 34.97
N GLN A 903 -14.85 -7.18 35.39
CA GLN A 903 -15.49 -5.90 35.73
C GLN A 903 -14.67 -5.24 36.84
N TYR A 904 -13.88 -4.23 36.49
CA TYR A 904 -13.52 -3.19 37.45
C TYR A 904 -14.72 -2.25 37.56
N THR A 905 -15.52 -2.46 38.60
CA THR A 905 -16.51 -1.49 39.06
C THR A 905 -15.78 -0.30 39.69
N SER A 906 -15.49 0.71 38.88
CA SER A 906 -15.13 2.05 39.36
C SER A 906 -16.39 2.88 39.50
N THR A 907 -16.91 2.94 40.72
CA THR A 907 -17.96 3.86 41.18
C THR A 907 -17.46 5.31 41.21
N SER A 908 -17.94 6.18 40.32
CA SER A 908 -18.26 7.61 40.58
C SER A 908 -18.80 8.31 39.32
N PRO A 909 -19.65 9.34 39.46
CA PRO A 909 -20.70 9.67 38.50
C PRO A 909 -20.25 10.64 37.41
N VAL A 910 -20.67 10.41 36.16
CA VAL A 910 -20.55 11.38 35.06
C VAL A 910 -21.89 12.10 34.89
N PRO A 911 -21.91 13.45 34.69
CA PRO A 911 -23.12 14.25 34.71
C PRO A 911 -23.95 14.08 33.44
N SER A 912 -25.27 14.15 33.61
CA SER A 912 -26.26 14.21 32.54
C SER A 912 -26.08 15.44 31.66
N TRP A 913 -25.87 15.25 30.35
CA TRP A 913 -26.33 16.20 29.35
C TRP A 913 -27.13 15.53 28.25
N SER A 914 -28.40 15.92 28.24
CA SER A 914 -29.44 15.68 27.27
C SER A 914 -29.09 16.21 25.88
N LYS A 915 -29.33 15.42 24.84
CA LYS A 915 -29.93 15.90 23.59
C LYS A 915 -30.64 14.75 22.86
N LYS A 916 -31.87 15.07 22.46
CA LYS A 916 -32.91 14.22 21.89
C LYS A 916 -32.46 13.56 20.57
N SER A 917 -32.59 12.24 20.46
CA SER A 917 -32.72 11.55 19.18
C SER A 917 -34.12 10.94 19.09
N GLN A 918 -34.85 11.36 18.07
CA GLN A 918 -36.14 10.78 17.70
C GLN A 918 -35.93 9.30 17.31
N THR A 919 -36.69 8.42 17.94
CA THR A 919 -36.91 7.04 17.50
C THR A 919 -37.63 7.04 16.15
N PRO A 920 -37.19 6.29 15.13
CA PRO A 920 -38.04 6.01 13.98
C PRO A 920 -39.13 5.03 14.40
N ALA A 921 -40.36 5.34 14.01
CA ALA A 921 -41.54 4.53 14.24
C ALA A 921 -41.39 3.14 13.62
N SER A 922 -41.74 2.12 14.40
CA SER A 922 -41.96 0.75 13.96
C SER A 922 -43.00 0.71 12.84
N ASN A 923 -42.60 0.27 11.65
CA ASN A 923 -43.49 -0.08 10.56
C ASN A 923 -43.97 -1.55 10.75
N PRO A 924 -45.28 -1.83 10.96
CA PRO A 924 -45.75 -3.16 11.33
C PRO A 924 -46.25 -4.02 10.15
N ASP A 925 -45.69 -3.88 8.94
CA ASP A 925 -46.11 -4.66 7.75
C ASP A 925 -44.94 -5.43 7.09
N ALA A 926 -44.32 -6.33 7.85
CA ALA A 926 -43.40 -7.34 7.30
C ALA A 926 -43.71 -8.73 7.89
N LEU A 927 -44.93 -9.21 7.66
CA LEU A 927 -45.34 -10.60 7.88
C LEU A 927 -45.62 -11.25 6.52
N SER A 928 -44.66 -12.04 6.01
CA SER A 928 -44.88 -13.40 5.50
C SER A 928 -43.82 -13.84 4.47
N LEU A 929 -42.77 -14.52 4.95
CA LEU A 929 -42.15 -15.68 4.29
C LEU A 929 -41.15 -16.35 5.25
N LYS A 930 -41.63 -16.80 6.40
CA LYS A 930 -40.94 -17.82 7.21
C LYS A 930 -41.36 -19.20 6.70
N ARG A 931 -40.53 -19.82 5.86
CA ARG A 931 -40.45 -21.27 5.70
C ARG A 931 -38.98 -21.67 5.80
N GLY A 932 -38.61 -22.43 6.84
CA GLY A 932 -37.29 -23.07 6.99
C GLY A 932 -36.44 -22.57 8.16
N GLY A 933 -36.91 -22.68 9.40
CA GLY A 933 -36.24 -22.14 10.60
C GLY A 933 -35.11 -22.96 11.24
N GLY A 934 -34.65 -24.08 10.64
CA GLY A 934 -33.60 -24.92 11.24
C GLY A 934 -32.19 -24.58 10.74
N MET A 935 -32.02 -24.57 9.41
CA MET A 935 -30.70 -24.57 8.76
C MET A 935 -29.95 -23.23 8.86
N SER A 936 -30.67 -22.10 8.95
CA SER A 936 -30.06 -20.77 9.07
C SER A 936 -29.31 -20.56 10.39
N SER A 937 -29.75 -21.21 11.47
CA SER A 937 -29.12 -21.09 12.80
C SER A 937 -27.82 -21.89 12.91
N GLU A 938 -27.80 -23.10 12.33
CA GLU A 938 -26.65 -24.00 12.33
C GLU A 938 -25.50 -23.45 11.47
N LEU A 939 -25.83 -22.87 10.31
CA LEU A 939 -24.88 -22.17 9.43
C LEU A 939 -24.21 -20.99 10.13
N ALA A 940 -24.99 -20.14 10.80
CA ALA A 940 -24.47 -18.99 11.53
C ALA A 940 -23.52 -19.41 12.68
N THR A 941 -23.81 -20.54 13.35
CA THR A 941 -22.98 -21.10 14.42
C THR A 941 -21.62 -21.60 13.90
N LEU A 942 -21.62 -22.16 12.69
CA LEU A 942 -20.40 -22.57 11.97
C LEU A 942 -19.65 -21.39 11.35
N GLY A 943 -20.17 -20.16 11.44
CA GLY A 943 -19.58 -18.98 10.83
C GLY A 943 -19.79 -18.87 9.32
N ILE A 944 -20.80 -19.55 8.77
CA ILE A 944 -21.17 -19.52 7.35
C ILE A 944 -22.51 -18.78 7.20
N GLN A 945 -22.59 -17.85 6.26
CA GLN A 945 -23.83 -17.18 5.91
C GLN A 945 -24.05 -17.15 4.41
N PHE A 946 -25.31 -17.26 4.02
CA PHE A 946 -25.73 -17.31 2.62
C PHE A 946 -26.41 -15.99 2.27
N GLY A 947 -25.77 -15.19 1.43
CA GLY A 947 -26.32 -13.95 0.90
C GLY A 947 -27.18 -14.17 -0.34
N LYS A 948 -27.60 -13.08 -0.97
CA LYS A 948 -28.38 -13.11 -2.22
C LYS A 948 -27.52 -13.54 -3.41
N THR A 949 -26.25 -13.12 -3.45
CA THR A 949 -25.34 -13.36 -4.58
C THR A 949 -24.05 -14.09 -4.19
N LYS A 950 -23.73 -14.12 -2.89
CA LYS A 950 -22.46 -14.62 -2.36
C LYS A 950 -22.66 -15.48 -1.12
N VAL A 951 -21.69 -16.36 -0.87
CA VAL A 951 -21.51 -17.05 0.40
C VAL A 951 -20.48 -16.28 1.22
N PHE A 952 -20.75 -16.09 2.50
CA PHE A 952 -19.93 -15.38 3.47
C PHE A 952 -19.39 -16.35 4.51
N LEU A 953 -18.07 -16.36 4.72
CA LEU A 953 -17.38 -17.23 5.66
C LEU A 953 -16.58 -16.39 6.66
N ARG A 954 -16.78 -16.67 7.95
CA ARG A 954 -15.87 -16.23 9.00
C ARG A 954 -14.57 -17.01 8.91
N HIS A 955 -13.51 -16.44 9.48
CA HIS A 955 -12.17 -17.01 9.39
C HIS A 955 -12.09 -18.47 9.87
N ASN A 956 -12.70 -18.80 11.02
CA ASN A 956 -12.66 -20.16 11.57
C ASN A 956 -13.36 -21.18 10.66
N ALA A 957 -14.50 -20.78 10.05
CA ALA A 957 -15.24 -21.62 9.11
C ALA A 957 -14.39 -21.92 7.88
N PHE A 958 -13.74 -20.88 7.35
CA PHE A 958 -12.85 -20.97 6.21
C PHE A 958 -11.66 -21.89 6.48
N GLU A 959 -10.94 -21.72 7.60
CA GLU A 959 -9.79 -22.56 7.92
C GLU A 959 -10.16 -24.03 8.01
N LYS A 960 -11.30 -24.35 8.63
CA LYS A 960 -11.76 -25.72 8.79
C LYS A 960 -12.07 -26.39 7.45
N ILE A 961 -12.81 -25.69 6.58
CA ILE A 961 -13.10 -26.17 5.22
C ILE A 961 -11.79 -26.36 4.42
N GLU A 962 -10.84 -25.45 4.58
CA GLU A 962 -9.58 -25.52 3.83
C GLU A 962 -8.66 -26.65 4.34
N GLN A 963 -8.61 -26.89 5.65
CA GLN A 963 -7.92 -28.05 6.23
C GLN A 963 -8.45 -29.38 5.67
N MET A 964 -9.79 -29.53 5.61
CA MET A 964 -10.42 -30.72 5.00
C MET A 964 -10.03 -30.87 3.52
N ARG A 965 -10.00 -29.76 2.77
CA ARG A 965 -9.63 -29.74 1.35
C ARG A 965 -8.19 -30.20 1.15
N THR A 966 -7.28 -29.67 1.95
CA THR A 966 -5.85 -30.02 1.92
C THR A 966 -5.62 -31.50 2.25
N LYS A 967 -6.37 -32.06 3.21
CA LYS A 967 -6.33 -33.49 3.56
C LYS A 967 -6.75 -34.39 2.38
N GLU A 968 -7.87 -34.07 1.73
CA GLU A 968 -8.34 -34.82 0.56
C GLU A 968 -7.41 -34.69 -0.65
N HIS A 969 -6.90 -33.49 -0.93
CA HIS A 969 -5.91 -33.28 -2.00
C HIS A 969 -4.63 -34.06 -1.74
N SER A 970 -4.13 -34.07 -0.50
CA SER A 970 -2.94 -34.83 -0.11
C SER A 970 -3.14 -36.33 -0.32
N ARG A 971 -4.31 -36.87 0.05
CA ARG A 971 -4.66 -38.29 -0.17
C ARG A 971 -4.71 -38.65 -1.66
N ALA A 972 -5.33 -37.79 -2.48
CA ALA A 972 -5.40 -37.98 -3.92
C ALA A 972 -4.00 -37.93 -4.57
N ALA A 973 -3.17 -36.96 -4.17
CA ALA A 973 -1.81 -36.81 -4.66
C ALA A 973 -0.94 -38.02 -4.32
N VAL A 974 -1.04 -38.58 -3.11
CA VAL A 974 -0.32 -39.81 -2.73
C VAL A 974 -0.73 -40.98 -3.63
N LYS A 975 -2.03 -41.14 -3.91
CA LYS A 975 -2.52 -42.22 -4.78
C LYS A 975 -2.03 -42.05 -6.22
N LEU A 976 -2.14 -40.85 -6.79
CA LEU A 976 -1.63 -40.54 -8.13
C LEU A 976 -0.12 -40.78 -8.23
N ASN A 977 0.64 -40.31 -7.25
CA ASN A 977 2.09 -40.53 -7.19
C ASN A 977 2.43 -42.02 -7.12
N SER A 978 1.67 -42.81 -6.37
CA SER A 978 1.90 -44.27 -6.30
C SER A 978 1.68 -44.94 -7.66
N VAL A 979 0.61 -44.58 -8.39
CA VAL A 979 0.30 -45.12 -9.72
C VAL A 979 1.35 -44.67 -10.73
N PHE A 980 1.73 -43.40 -10.71
CA PHE A 980 2.74 -42.86 -11.62
C PHE A 980 4.12 -43.49 -11.38
N ARG A 981 4.53 -43.65 -10.11
CA ARG A 981 5.77 -44.36 -9.76
C ARG A 981 5.73 -45.82 -10.19
N MET A 982 4.60 -46.50 -10.03
CA MET A 982 4.41 -47.87 -10.52
C MET A 982 4.52 -47.93 -12.06
N TYR A 983 3.94 -46.97 -12.77
CA TYR A 983 4.03 -46.89 -14.23
C TYR A 983 5.48 -46.70 -14.70
N LEU A 984 6.21 -45.76 -14.10
CA LEU A 984 7.64 -45.56 -14.39
C LEU A 984 8.48 -46.80 -14.08
N ALA A 985 8.22 -47.45 -12.95
CA ALA A 985 8.89 -48.70 -12.58
C ALA A 985 8.62 -49.83 -13.59
N ARG A 986 7.38 -49.94 -14.09
CA ARG A 986 7.02 -50.90 -15.15
C ARG A 986 7.73 -50.61 -16.46
N LEU A 987 7.80 -49.35 -16.88
CA LEU A 987 8.53 -48.96 -18.09
C LEU A 987 10.02 -49.30 -17.98
N ALA A 988 10.65 -48.95 -16.86
CA ALA A 988 12.06 -49.27 -16.60
C ALA A 988 12.28 -50.79 -16.59
N PHE A 989 11.39 -51.56 -15.96
CA PHE A 989 11.46 -53.01 -15.93
C PHE A 989 11.32 -53.63 -17.33
N VAL A 990 10.39 -53.15 -18.16
CA VAL A 990 10.21 -53.64 -19.53
C VAL A 990 11.45 -53.38 -20.36
N HIS A 991 12.07 -52.21 -20.22
CA HIS A 991 13.32 -51.88 -20.90
C HIS A 991 14.45 -52.85 -20.50
N VAL A 992 14.67 -53.03 -19.19
CA VAL A 992 15.69 -53.98 -18.68
C VAL A 992 15.39 -55.40 -19.14
N ARG A 993 14.13 -55.85 -19.07
CA ARG A 993 13.71 -57.19 -19.52
C ARG A 993 13.99 -57.42 -21.00
N ASN A 994 13.76 -56.41 -21.85
CA ASN A 994 13.98 -56.53 -23.29
C ASN A 994 15.48 -56.56 -23.62
N VAL A 995 16.30 -55.75 -22.95
CA VAL A 995 17.77 -55.80 -23.07
C VAL A 995 18.30 -57.17 -22.64
N VAL A 996 17.83 -57.68 -21.50
CA VAL A 996 18.19 -59.02 -20.99
C VAL A 996 17.75 -60.11 -21.97
N ARG A 997 16.55 -60.04 -22.56
CA ARG A 997 16.10 -61.01 -23.57
C ARG A 997 16.94 -60.98 -24.84
N SER A 998 17.32 -59.79 -25.32
CA SER A 998 18.20 -59.65 -26.47
C SER A 998 19.56 -60.25 -26.17
N ASP A 999 20.20 -59.84 -25.06
CA ASP A 999 21.50 -60.38 -24.63
C ASP A 999 21.45 -61.91 -24.47
N MET A 1000 20.33 -62.49 -23.98
CA MET A 1000 20.19 -63.95 -23.83
C MET A 1000 20.00 -64.67 -25.17
N HIS A 1001 19.25 -64.07 -26.09
CA HIS A 1001 19.10 -64.59 -27.45
C HIS A 1001 20.45 -64.60 -28.18
N ASP A 1002 21.21 -63.51 -28.04
CA ASP A 1002 22.52 -63.34 -28.65
C ASP A 1002 23.55 -64.31 -28.04
N LEU A 1003 23.48 -64.53 -26.72
CA LEU A 1003 24.29 -65.54 -26.02
C LEU A 1003 23.96 -66.97 -26.47
N MET A 1004 22.68 -67.30 -26.68
CA MET A 1004 22.27 -68.62 -27.17
C MET A 1004 22.71 -68.84 -28.63
N ALA A 1005 22.63 -67.81 -29.47
CA ALA A 1005 23.16 -67.86 -30.84
C ALA A 1005 24.69 -68.11 -30.84
N PHE A 1006 25.41 -67.48 -29.90
CA PHE A 1006 26.84 -67.67 -29.71
C PHE A 1006 27.19 -69.12 -29.29
N GLU A 1007 26.47 -69.70 -28.30
CA GLU A 1007 26.71 -71.08 -27.86
C GLU A 1007 26.39 -72.13 -28.94
N ASN A 1008 25.36 -71.88 -29.76
CA ASN A 1008 24.96 -72.77 -30.85
C ASN A 1008 25.84 -72.64 -32.10
N GLY A 1009 26.92 -71.84 -32.06
CA GLY A 1009 27.85 -71.66 -33.18
C GLY A 1009 27.32 -70.80 -34.32
N GLN A 1010 26.25 -70.02 -34.09
CA GLN A 1010 25.68 -69.08 -35.05
C GLN A 1010 26.35 -67.70 -34.91
N GLU A 1011 27.70 -67.66 -34.93
CA GLU A 1011 28.47 -66.43 -34.72
C GLU A 1011 28.20 -65.37 -35.82
N ASP A 1012 27.79 -65.78 -37.03
CA ASP A 1012 27.52 -64.88 -38.16
C ASP A 1012 26.30 -63.96 -37.95
N THR A 1013 25.43 -64.27 -36.97
CA THR A 1013 24.25 -63.46 -36.64
C THR A 1013 24.50 -62.40 -35.55
N LEU A 1014 25.72 -62.34 -35.01
CA LEU A 1014 26.11 -61.47 -33.91
C LEU A 1014 27.05 -60.37 -34.40
N ASP A 1015 26.99 -59.19 -33.78
CA ASP A 1015 27.98 -58.14 -34.04
C ASP A 1015 29.34 -58.46 -33.37
N VAL A 1016 30.38 -57.78 -33.84
CA VAL A 1016 31.78 -58.02 -33.41
C VAL A 1016 31.94 -57.77 -31.91
N ASP A 1017 31.26 -56.75 -31.37
CA ASP A 1017 31.29 -56.39 -29.95
C ASP A 1017 30.60 -57.44 -29.08
N GLY A 1018 29.48 -58.01 -29.53
CA GLY A 1018 28.75 -59.10 -28.85
C GLY A 1018 29.58 -60.38 -28.76
N ILE A 1019 30.25 -60.75 -29.85
CA ILE A 1019 31.17 -61.90 -29.90
C ILE A 1019 32.33 -61.70 -28.91
N GLU A 1020 32.93 -60.52 -28.87
CA GLU A 1020 34.06 -60.23 -27.99
C GLU A 1020 33.64 -60.19 -26.51
N ARG A 1021 32.47 -59.60 -26.21
CA ARG A 1021 31.85 -59.58 -24.88
C ARG A 1021 31.59 -60.99 -24.34
N PHE A 1022 31.03 -61.90 -25.14
CA PHE A 1022 30.75 -63.27 -24.69
C PHE A 1022 32.01 -64.14 -24.60
N LYS A 1023 33.04 -63.90 -25.44
CA LYS A 1023 34.37 -64.53 -25.29
C LYS A 1023 35.05 -64.11 -23.98
N GLN A 1024 34.97 -62.84 -23.60
CA GLN A 1024 35.47 -62.37 -22.30
C GLN A 1024 34.71 -63.01 -21.14
N LEU A 1025 33.38 -63.10 -21.23
CA LEU A 1025 32.55 -63.75 -20.21
C LEU A 1025 32.95 -65.24 -20.03
N ARG A 1026 33.14 -65.97 -21.14
CA ARG A 1026 33.59 -67.38 -21.13
C ARG A 1026 34.93 -67.57 -20.43
N ASN A 1027 35.88 -66.68 -20.69
CA ASN A 1027 37.22 -66.74 -20.11
C ASN A 1027 37.26 -66.39 -18.61
N SER A 1028 36.24 -65.68 -18.12
CA SER A 1028 36.16 -65.22 -16.73
C SER A 1028 35.72 -66.31 -15.74
N PHE A 1029 35.13 -67.40 -16.22
CA PHE A 1029 34.56 -68.46 -15.38
C PHE A 1029 35.12 -69.83 -15.78
N SER A 1030 36.04 -70.37 -14.98
CA SER A 1030 36.66 -71.69 -15.20
C SER A 1030 35.85 -72.80 -14.51
N GLY A 1031 35.07 -73.54 -15.29
CA GLY A 1031 34.49 -74.80 -14.81
C GLY A 1031 33.23 -75.22 -15.56
N GLY A 1032 33.40 -76.01 -16.63
CA GLY A 1032 32.45 -77.01 -17.17
C GLY A 1032 30.97 -76.69 -17.38
N THR A 1033 30.51 -75.46 -17.14
CA THR A 1033 29.10 -75.05 -17.11
C THR A 1033 28.80 -74.23 -18.38
N SER A 1034 27.60 -74.36 -18.96
CA SER A 1034 27.19 -73.57 -20.14
C SER A 1034 27.25 -72.07 -19.83
N LEU A 1035 27.65 -71.25 -20.82
CA LEU A 1035 27.58 -69.79 -20.74
C LEU A 1035 26.17 -69.30 -20.42
N VAL A 1036 25.13 -69.98 -20.91
CA VAL A 1036 23.73 -69.64 -20.64
C VAL A 1036 23.42 -69.81 -19.15
N ASP A 1037 23.89 -70.89 -18.53
CA ASP A 1037 23.71 -71.12 -17.08
C ASP A 1037 24.50 -70.10 -16.23
N LEU A 1038 25.73 -69.79 -16.65
CA LEU A 1038 26.60 -68.81 -15.96
C LEU A 1038 26.04 -67.40 -16.07
N TRP A 1039 25.60 -66.99 -17.26
CA TRP A 1039 24.97 -65.70 -17.49
C TRP A 1039 23.62 -65.62 -16.77
N ALA A 1040 22.81 -66.68 -16.77
CA ALA A 1040 21.55 -66.74 -16.03
C ALA A 1040 21.77 -66.60 -14.51
N GLN A 1041 22.86 -67.13 -13.95
CA GLN A 1041 23.22 -66.91 -12.55
C GLN A 1041 23.66 -65.46 -12.27
N GLN A 1042 24.51 -64.88 -13.13
CA GLN A 1042 24.97 -63.49 -12.98
C GLN A 1042 23.82 -62.48 -13.13
N VAL A 1043 22.91 -62.74 -14.07
CA VAL A 1043 21.70 -61.95 -14.30
C VAL A 1043 20.68 -62.18 -13.17
N ARG A 1044 20.48 -63.40 -12.66
CA ARG A 1044 19.66 -63.63 -11.45
C ARG A 1044 20.17 -62.82 -10.27
N GLY A 1045 21.49 -62.79 -10.05
CA GLY A 1045 22.10 -61.97 -8.99
C GLY A 1045 21.90 -60.46 -9.20
N SER A 1046 21.87 -60.00 -10.45
CA SER A 1046 21.68 -58.59 -10.82
C SER A 1046 20.20 -58.17 -10.79
N ILE A 1047 19.28 -59.05 -11.18
CA ILE A 1047 17.82 -58.83 -11.17
C ILE A 1047 17.26 -58.90 -9.74
N HIS A 1048 17.82 -59.74 -8.87
CA HIS A 1048 17.46 -59.77 -7.45
C HIS A 1048 18.05 -58.64 -6.61
N ASN A 1049 18.91 -57.78 -7.18
CA ASN A 1049 19.48 -56.66 -6.45
C ASN A 1049 19.73 -55.40 -7.30
N PRO A 1050 18.68 -54.74 -7.82
CA PRO A 1050 18.85 -53.39 -8.33
C PRO A 1050 18.85 -52.45 -7.13
N LYS A 1051 20.01 -52.24 -6.49
CA LYS A 1051 20.12 -51.13 -5.53
C LYS A 1051 20.11 -49.81 -6.31
N PRO A 1052 19.14 -48.90 -6.08
CA PRO A 1052 19.35 -47.51 -6.45
C PRO A 1052 20.54 -46.95 -5.65
N ARG A 1053 21.33 -46.08 -6.29
CA ARG A 1053 22.65 -45.58 -5.82
C ARG A 1053 22.63 -44.92 -4.43
N ASN A 1054 21.47 -44.66 -3.85
CA ASN A 1054 21.25 -43.99 -2.57
C ASN A 1054 21.08 -44.93 -1.36
N MET A 1055 21.21 -46.26 -1.52
CA MET A 1055 20.87 -47.26 -0.47
C MET A 1055 22.04 -48.18 -0.06
N TRP A 1056 23.29 -47.73 -0.18
CA TRP A 1056 24.41 -48.42 0.47
C TRP A 1056 24.54 -47.96 1.92
N GLY A 1057 24.12 -48.81 2.86
CA GLY A 1057 24.58 -48.72 4.26
C GLY A 1057 23.58 -48.94 5.38
N GLN A 1058 22.28 -49.17 5.16
CA GLN A 1058 21.34 -49.31 6.29
C GLN A 1058 20.26 -50.41 6.07
N GLU A 1059 20.27 -51.34 7.02
CA GLU A 1059 19.22 -52.30 7.45
C GLU A 1059 19.01 -53.66 6.74
N ASP A 1060 18.44 -54.56 7.57
CA ASP A 1060 18.48 -56.03 7.62
C ASP A 1060 17.63 -56.74 6.53
N PRO A 1061 18.19 -57.73 5.79
CA PRO A 1061 17.54 -58.37 4.63
C PRO A 1061 16.26 -59.18 4.90
N ALA A 1062 15.78 -59.32 6.14
CA ALA A 1062 14.67 -60.22 6.46
C ALA A 1062 13.25 -59.64 6.38
N LYS A 1063 13.05 -58.34 6.07
CA LYS A 1063 11.72 -57.70 6.24
C LYS A 1063 11.05 -57.04 5.04
N SER A 1064 11.56 -57.19 3.81
CA SER A 1064 10.87 -56.55 2.68
C SER A 1064 10.93 -57.36 1.39
N PHE A 1065 10.04 -58.35 1.22
CA PHE A 1065 9.38 -58.67 -0.06
C PHE A 1065 8.12 -59.51 0.21
N LYS A 1066 6.98 -59.11 -0.39
CA LYS A 1066 5.62 -59.60 -0.06
C LYS A 1066 4.99 -60.50 -1.14
N TRP A 1067 5.81 -60.99 -2.08
CA TRP A 1067 5.36 -61.79 -3.22
C TRP A 1067 6.27 -63.00 -3.41
N MET A 1068 5.66 -64.17 -3.56
CA MET A 1068 6.35 -65.43 -3.83
C MET A 1068 5.82 -66.04 -5.12
N LEU A 1069 6.70 -66.74 -5.83
CA LEU A 1069 6.40 -67.41 -7.09
C LEU A 1069 6.01 -68.87 -6.79
N VAL A 1070 4.76 -69.25 -7.06
CA VAL A 1070 4.28 -70.63 -6.97
C VAL A 1070 3.67 -70.98 -8.31
N ASP A 1071 4.15 -72.06 -8.93
CA ASP A 1071 3.69 -72.57 -10.23
C ASP A 1071 3.60 -71.51 -11.35
N GLY A 1072 4.58 -70.59 -11.37
CA GLY A 1072 4.72 -69.57 -12.42
C GLY A 1072 3.80 -68.35 -12.29
N LEU A 1073 2.99 -68.25 -11.22
CA LEU A 1073 2.18 -67.09 -10.88
C LEU A 1073 2.70 -66.40 -9.61
N TRP A 1074 2.66 -65.07 -9.59
CA TRP A 1074 3.04 -64.27 -8.42
C TRP A 1074 1.88 -64.19 -7.44
N VAL A 1075 2.04 -64.76 -6.25
CA VAL A 1075 1.02 -64.77 -5.19
C VAL A 1075 1.52 -63.93 -3.99
N LYS A 1076 0.60 -63.14 -3.40
CA LYS A 1076 0.89 -62.28 -2.26
C LYS A 1076 1.00 -63.13 -1.00
N ASN A 1077 2.10 -62.99 -0.26
CA ASN A 1077 2.28 -63.72 1.00
C ASN A 1077 1.26 -63.18 2.02
N HIS A 1078 0.27 -64.00 2.38
CA HIS A 1078 -0.70 -63.71 3.42
C HIS A 1078 -0.33 -64.53 4.67
N GLU A 1079 0.50 -63.95 5.53
CA GLU A 1079 0.60 -64.38 6.91
C GLU A 1079 0.38 -63.17 7.84
N THR A 1080 -0.39 -63.44 8.91
CA THR A 1080 -0.88 -62.56 9.97
C THR A 1080 -1.98 -61.55 9.58
N ILE A 1081 -3.20 -62.07 9.46
CA ILE A 1081 -4.39 -61.37 9.97
C ILE A 1081 -4.57 -61.92 11.39
N SER A 1082 -4.47 -61.05 12.40
CA SER A 1082 -4.97 -61.33 13.73
C SER A 1082 -6.50 -61.34 13.67
N ASP A 1083 -7.08 -62.39 14.23
CA ASP A 1083 -8.51 -62.57 14.42
C ASP A 1083 -9.14 -61.32 15.03
N GLU A 1084 -10.12 -60.73 14.35
CA GLU A 1084 -11.40 -60.26 14.91
C GLU A 1084 -12.25 -59.62 13.79
N GLU A 1085 -13.54 -59.94 13.82
CA GLU A 1085 -14.65 -59.46 12.98
C GLU A 1085 -14.92 -60.20 11.65
N GLU A 1086 -15.53 -61.38 11.81
CA GLU A 1086 -16.57 -61.86 10.90
C GLU A 1086 -17.80 -60.95 10.96
N THR A 1087 -18.34 -60.54 9.81
CA THR A 1087 -19.79 -60.58 9.56
C THR A 1087 -20.10 -60.44 8.06
N TYR A 1088 -20.65 -61.54 7.52
CA TYR A 1088 -21.76 -61.61 6.57
C TYR A 1088 -21.77 -60.73 5.31
N TYR A 1089 -21.66 -61.35 4.13
CA TYR A 1089 -22.75 -61.48 3.13
C TYR A 1089 -22.27 -62.40 1.99
N ASP A 1090 -22.79 -63.63 1.98
CA ASP A 1090 -22.87 -64.48 0.79
C ASP A 1090 -23.92 -63.90 -0.16
N GLU A 1091 -23.53 -63.56 -1.39
CA GLU A 1091 -24.42 -63.62 -2.55
C GLU A 1091 -23.62 -64.15 -3.75
N GLU A 1092 -23.89 -65.42 -4.07
CA GLU A 1092 -23.54 -66.06 -5.33
C GLU A 1092 -24.20 -65.31 -6.49
N VAL A 1093 -23.39 -64.84 -7.45
CA VAL A 1093 -23.87 -64.57 -8.80
C VAL A 1093 -22.91 -65.24 -9.78
N GLY A 1094 -23.35 -66.38 -10.32
CA GLY A 1094 -22.66 -67.14 -11.35
C GLY A 1094 -22.53 -66.35 -12.64
N TYR A 1095 -21.33 -66.35 -13.20
CA TYR A 1095 -21.04 -65.89 -14.56
C TYR A 1095 -20.74 -67.11 -15.43
N ASP A 1096 -21.76 -67.58 -16.15
CA ASP A 1096 -21.59 -68.28 -17.42
C ASP A 1096 -21.77 -67.24 -18.54
N GLY A 1097 -20.76 -67.09 -19.38
CA GLY A 1097 -20.81 -66.14 -20.48
C GLY A 1097 -19.52 -66.13 -21.29
N GLU A 1098 -19.47 -67.00 -22.30
CA GLU A 1098 -18.47 -67.00 -23.36
C GLU A 1098 -18.29 -65.60 -23.98
N VAL A 1099 -17.05 -65.12 -24.05
CA VAL A 1099 -16.69 -63.93 -24.82
C VAL A 1099 -16.10 -64.39 -26.15
N VAL A 1100 -16.90 -64.26 -27.20
CA VAL A 1100 -16.49 -64.32 -28.60
C VAL A 1100 -15.82 -62.99 -28.98
N TYR A 1101 -14.66 -63.09 -29.60
CA TYR A 1101 -13.94 -62.00 -30.25
C TYR A 1101 -14.61 -61.62 -31.58
N ASP A 1102 -15.01 -60.36 -31.71
CA ASP A 1102 -15.07 -59.55 -32.94
C ASP A 1102 -15.13 -58.11 -32.43
N GLY A 1103 -14.27 -57.16 -32.80
CA GLY A 1103 -13.84 -56.82 -34.14
C GLY A 1103 -14.37 -55.40 -34.40
N GLU A 1104 -13.56 -54.39 -34.06
CA GLU A 1104 -13.50 -53.05 -34.68
C GLU A 1104 -12.77 -52.08 -33.75
N ALA A 1105 -11.49 -51.86 -34.07
CA ALA A 1105 -10.75 -50.70 -33.66
C ALA A 1105 -11.21 -49.53 -34.54
N ASP A 1106 -11.74 -48.47 -33.92
CA ASP A 1106 -11.51 -47.10 -34.35
C ASP A 1106 -12.15 -46.10 -33.39
N TYR A 1107 -11.45 -44.98 -33.16
CA TYR A 1107 -11.89 -43.78 -32.42
C TYR A 1107 -12.04 -43.84 -30.89
N LEU A 1108 -11.00 -43.40 -30.17
CA LEU A 1108 -11.01 -42.19 -29.32
C LEU A 1108 -9.76 -42.14 -28.43
N GLU A 1109 -8.70 -41.52 -28.95
CA GLU A 1109 -7.73 -40.80 -28.12
C GLU A 1109 -8.38 -39.52 -27.57
N SER A 1110 -8.01 -39.17 -26.32
CA SER A 1110 -8.38 -37.99 -25.53
C SER A 1110 -9.63 -38.09 -24.62
N GLN A 1111 -9.39 -38.51 -23.36
CA GLN A 1111 -9.75 -37.75 -22.14
C GLN A 1111 -8.97 -38.26 -20.92
#